data_AF-A0A3Q2D323-F1
#
_entry.id   AF-A0A3Q2D323-F1
#
_cell.length_a   1.000
_cell.length_b   1.000
_cell.length_c   1.000
_cell.angle_alpha   90.00
_cell.angle_beta   90.00
_cell.angle_gamma   90.00
#
_symmetry.space_group_name_H-M   'P 1'
#
loop_
_entity.id
_entity.type
_entity.pdbx_description
1 polymer ?
#
loop_
_entity_poly.entity_id
_entity_poly.type
_entity_poly.pdbx_seq_one_letter_code
_entity_poly.pdbx_strand_id
1 'polypeptide(L)'
;MPEKHTMVARYYQDFIRLSSLEPCLLFHTGGHWREITVRTNAQGQTMAIVYFHPQMMTAEEVAVHKAELVAYFTQGPGSVCQLDSLFFQESRMTRCTHEESPYQLLYGQPYIYEEVLGFQFRISADAFFQVNRTAAQVLYDTVRDLCVPVRKEGAAQSKPGGTLLDICCGTGAIGIIASPRVDRVIGIELIEQAVRDAKHNAALNNVGSCEFLPGKAEVVLPALMTQLSSAPGVVTAVVNPSRAGLHPRVVRALRNQPAIRRLVYVSCKPDGEAMRNFRELCCAPDQEKKLTGPAFTPTLAVPVDMFPHTPHCELVLLFERNMTESDVHHRAEKQQNGGAMAETSTVDDVFDDTYREKEGKKPARILVWRNIIMMSLLHIGALYGLLLIPSASWLTLGWTAVCYMISALGVTAGAHRLWSHRSYKASFPLRVFLALGNSMAFQNDIYEWARDHRVHHKYSETDADPHNAKRGFFFSHIGWLLVRKHPDVIEKGRKLDLGDLRADPVVMFQRRYYKLSVVLLCFVVPTVVPWYFWGESLAVGYFVPGLLRFTVVLNATWLVNSAAHMWGNRPYDKTINPRENPFVALSAIGEGFHNYHHTFPFDYATSEFGCKINITTAFINLMCFLGLARDRKSVSRDMIAARIQRTGDSSYKSG
;
A
#
# COMPACT_ATOMS: atom_id res chain seq x y z
N MET A 1 22.45 -23.17 -9.32
CA MET A 1 23.31 -22.01 -9.00
C MET A 1 24.69 -22.29 -9.57
N PRO A 2 25.38 -21.33 -10.22
CA PRO A 2 26.74 -21.54 -10.72
C PRO A 2 27.70 -21.87 -9.59
N GLU A 3 28.56 -22.89 -9.76
CA GLU A 3 29.54 -23.29 -8.74
C GLU A 3 30.48 -22.14 -8.33
N LYS A 4 30.81 -21.28 -9.30
CA LYS A 4 31.63 -20.07 -9.09
C LYS A 4 31.03 -19.13 -8.05
N HIS A 5 29.70 -19.06 -7.92
CA HIS A 5 29.05 -18.23 -6.91
C HIS A 5 29.28 -18.79 -5.50
N THR A 6 29.13 -20.11 -5.33
CA THR A 6 29.41 -20.79 -4.05
C THR A 6 30.88 -20.66 -3.67
N MET A 7 31.78 -20.73 -4.64
CA MET A 7 33.22 -20.52 -4.43
C MET A 7 33.50 -19.10 -3.92
N VAL A 8 33.01 -18.06 -4.61
CA VAL A 8 33.19 -16.66 -4.20
C VAL A 8 32.63 -16.41 -2.80
N ALA A 9 31.44 -16.95 -2.50
CA ALA A 9 30.85 -16.82 -1.17
C ALA A 9 31.70 -17.46 -0.06
N ARG A 10 32.30 -18.63 -0.31
CA ARG A 10 33.20 -19.30 0.64
C ARG A 10 34.47 -18.47 0.88
N TYR A 11 35.11 -18.00 -0.18
CA TYR A 11 36.31 -17.18 -0.03
C TYR A 11 36.03 -15.82 0.61
N TYR A 12 34.85 -15.24 0.38
CA TYR A 12 34.43 -14.04 1.10
C TYR A 12 34.18 -14.30 2.59
N GLN A 13 33.58 -15.45 2.93
CA GLN A 13 33.44 -15.87 4.32
C GLN A 13 34.81 -16.01 5.01
N ASP A 14 35.78 -16.62 4.33
CA ASP A 14 37.13 -16.78 4.87
C ASP A 14 37.86 -15.44 5.01
N PHE A 15 37.68 -14.52 4.05
CA PHE A 15 38.17 -13.14 4.18
C PHE A 15 37.59 -12.45 5.43
N ILE A 16 36.28 -12.54 5.66
CA ILE A 16 35.65 -11.95 6.85
C ILE A 16 36.24 -12.54 8.14
N ARG A 17 36.50 -13.85 8.19
CA ARG A 17 37.11 -14.50 9.37
C ARG A 17 38.55 -14.06 9.66
N LEU A 18 39.28 -13.65 8.62
CA LEU A 18 40.65 -13.15 8.72
C LEU A 18 40.72 -11.64 8.97
N SER A 19 39.65 -10.91 8.62
CA SER A 19 39.54 -9.47 8.79
C SER A 19 39.51 -9.08 10.26
N SER A 20 40.13 -7.93 10.58
CA SER A 20 40.05 -7.32 11.92
C SER A 20 38.69 -6.68 12.23
N LEU A 21 37.80 -6.57 11.24
CA LEU A 21 36.47 -6.02 11.36
C LEU A 21 35.39 -7.11 11.43
N GLU A 22 34.40 -6.88 12.28
CA GLU A 22 33.24 -7.76 12.47
C GLU A 22 32.24 -7.72 11.30
N PRO A 23 31.49 -8.81 11.05
CA PRO A 23 30.38 -8.80 10.10
C PRO A 23 29.20 -7.98 10.62
N CYS A 24 28.54 -7.28 9.71
CA CYS A 24 27.30 -6.52 9.95
C CYS A 24 26.08 -7.40 9.62
N LEU A 25 25.68 -8.24 10.58
CA LEU A 25 24.55 -9.17 10.44
C LEU A 25 23.20 -8.46 10.52
N LEU A 26 23.08 -7.46 11.39
CA LEU A 26 21.93 -6.58 11.51
C LEU A 26 22.44 -5.13 11.57
N PHE A 27 21.81 -4.22 10.84
CA PHE A 27 22.24 -2.81 10.77
C PHE A 27 22.41 -2.14 12.14
N HIS A 28 21.61 -2.55 13.12
CA HIS A 28 21.60 -1.96 14.47
C HIS A 28 22.56 -2.65 15.45
N THR A 29 23.06 -3.85 15.15
CA THR A 29 23.98 -4.58 16.04
C THR A 29 25.45 -4.20 15.82
N GLY A 30 25.74 -3.33 14.86
CA GLY A 30 27.11 -2.94 14.51
C GLY A 30 27.77 -3.87 13.48
N GLY A 31 29.08 -3.71 13.29
CA GLY A 31 29.88 -4.43 12.29
C GLY A 31 30.01 -3.70 10.95
N HIS A 32 30.85 -4.23 10.07
CA HIS A 32 31.26 -3.56 8.83
C HIS A 32 30.92 -4.38 7.57
N TRP A 33 31.32 -5.65 7.50
CA TRP A 33 31.12 -6.49 6.32
C TRP A 33 29.69 -7.02 6.23
N ARG A 34 28.93 -6.64 5.20
CA ARG A 34 27.49 -6.97 5.11
C ARG A 34 27.21 -8.17 4.24
N GLU A 35 27.14 -7.94 2.93
CA GLU A 35 26.71 -8.93 1.94
C GLU A 35 27.64 -8.88 0.73
N ILE A 36 27.64 -9.96 -0.04
CA ILE A 36 28.31 -10.04 -1.34
C ILE A 36 27.29 -10.47 -2.39
N THR A 37 27.19 -9.68 -3.46
CA THR A 37 26.41 -10.05 -4.64
C THR A 37 27.36 -10.56 -5.71
N VAL A 38 27.09 -11.74 -6.26
CA VAL A 38 27.91 -12.34 -7.32
C VAL A 38 27.07 -12.50 -8.58
N ARG A 39 27.59 -12.04 -9.71
CA ARG A 39 27.00 -12.17 -11.03
C ARG A 39 27.99 -12.88 -11.94
N THR A 40 27.51 -13.84 -12.72
CA THR A 40 28.33 -14.55 -13.72
C THR A 40 27.54 -14.67 -15.02
N ASN A 41 28.18 -14.35 -16.15
CA ASN A 41 27.57 -14.48 -17.47
C ASN A 41 27.80 -15.87 -18.10
N ALA A 42 27.25 -16.07 -19.30
CA ALA A 42 27.45 -17.26 -20.12
C ALA A 42 28.92 -17.68 -20.30
N GLN A 43 29.83 -16.71 -20.41
CA GLN A 43 31.25 -16.91 -20.69
C GLN A 43 32.06 -17.19 -19.41
N GLY A 44 31.43 -17.17 -18.24
CA GLY A 44 32.09 -17.39 -16.94
C GLY A 44 32.73 -16.13 -16.34
N GLN A 45 32.60 -14.98 -17.00
CA GLN A 45 33.04 -13.70 -16.46
C GLN A 45 32.25 -13.37 -15.20
N THR A 46 32.93 -13.01 -14.13
CA THR A 46 32.33 -12.91 -12.79
C THR A 46 32.57 -11.56 -12.15
N MET A 47 31.49 -10.92 -11.77
CA MET A 47 31.45 -9.68 -11.01
C MET A 47 31.05 -9.98 -9.56
N ALA A 48 31.85 -9.50 -8.61
CA ALA A 48 31.51 -9.50 -7.19
C ALA A 48 31.30 -8.06 -6.71
N ILE A 49 30.27 -7.86 -5.88
CA ILE A 49 29.94 -6.56 -5.29
C ILE A 49 29.87 -6.75 -3.77
N VAL A 50 30.78 -6.13 -3.04
CA VAL A 50 30.86 -6.20 -1.58
C VAL A 50 30.22 -4.96 -0.97
N TYR A 51 29.33 -5.17 0.00
CA TYR A 51 28.64 -4.10 0.70
C TYR A 51 29.26 -3.91 2.09
N PHE A 52 29.52 -2.66 2.44
CA PHE A 52 30.26 -2.28 3.63
C PHE A 52 29.53 -1.19 4.41
N HIS A 53 29.45 -1.34 5.72
CA HIS A 53 28.97 -0.30 6.61
C HIS A 53 30.16 0.45 7.24
N PRO A 54 30.36 1.74 6.95
CA PRO A 54 31.54 2.45 7.44
C PRO A 54 31.52 2.68 8.97
N GLN A 55 30.37 2.57 9.62
CA GLN A 55 30.19 2.93 11.03
C GLN A 55 30.72 4.37 11.26
N MET A 56 31.72 4.51 12.12
CA MET A 56 32.39 5.78 12.43
C MET A 56 33.74 5.93 11.72
N MET A 57 34.12 5.01 10.83
CA MET A 57 35.42 5.05 10.15
C MET A 57 35.53 6.24 9.20
N THR A 58 36.74 6.80 9.08
CA THR A 58 37.07 7.81 8.08
C THR A 58 37.25 7.19 6.71
N ALA A 59 37.26 8.01 5.66
CA ALA A 59 37.45 7.53 4.29
C ALA A 59 38.82 6.84 4.11
N GLU A 60 39.86 7.31 4.81
CA GLU A 60 41.20 6.74 4.80
C GLU A 60 41.24 5.36 5.47
N GLU A 61 40.55 5.20 6.60
CA GLU A 61 40.44 3.91 7.28
C GLU A 61 39.67 2.88 6.43
N VAL A 62 38.59 3.30 5.76
CA VAL A 62 37.87 2.45 4.81
C VAL A 62 38.73 2.08 3.60
N ALA A 63 39.59 3.00 3.13
CA ALA A 63 40.48 2.74 2.00
C ALA A 63 41.49 1.61 2.28
N VAL A 64 41.96 1.48 3.52
CA VAL A 64 42.82 0.35 3.94
C VAL A 64 42.10 -0.98 3.71
N HIS A 65 40.87 -1.11 4.17
CA HIS A 65 40.10 -2.35 4.02
C HIS A 65 39.66 -2.65 2.58
N LYS A 66 39.44 -1.61 1.75
CA LYS A 66 39.28 -1.80 0.30
C LYS A 66 40.53 -2.42 -0.32
N ALA A 67 41.71 -1.94 0.06
CA ALA A 67 42.98 -2.47 -0.46
C ALA A 67 43.23 -3.92 -0.02
N GLU A 68 42.92 -4.26 1.24
CA GLU A 68 42.99 -5.63 1.75
C GLU A 68 42.05 -6.58 0.98
N LEU A 69 40.82 -6.14 0.73
CA LEU A 69 39.84 -6.91 -0.04
C LEU A 69 40.35 -7.17 -1.47
N VAL A 70 40.91 -6.15 -2.13
CA VAL A 70 41.52 -6.30 -3.46
C VAL A 70 42.69 -7.27 -3.41
N ALA A 71 43.61 -7.11 -2.47
CA ALA A 71 44.77 -8.00 -2.34
C ALA A 71 44.34 -9.46 -2.14
N TYR A 72 43.34 -9.70 -1.28
CA TYR A 72 42.83 -11.04 -1.00
C TYR A 72 42.26 -11.73 -2.24
N PHE A 73 41.44 -11.03 -3.02
CA PHE A 73 40.77 -11.60 -4.19
C PHE A 73 41.59 -11.58 -5.48
N THR A 74 42.72 -10.87 -5.52
CA THR A 74 43.58 -10.79 -6.72
C THR A 74 44.91 -11.55 -6.56
N GLN A 75 45.49 -11.55 -5.36
CA GLN A 75 46.82 -12.14 -5.08
C GLN A 75 46.79 -13.16 -3.94
N GLY A 76 45.81 -13.05 -3.03
CA GLY A 76 45.65 -13.94 -1.89
C GLY A 76 44.88 -15.23 -2.18
N PRO A 77 44.39 -15.92 -1.14
CA PRO A 77 43.63 -17.17 -1.28
C PRO A 77 42.39 -17.02 -2.17
N GLY A 78 41.74 -15.86 -2.16
CA GLY A 78 40.57 -15.56 -2.99
C GLY A 78 40.86 -15.45 -4.49
N SER A 79 42.12 -15.38 -4.92
CA SER A 79 42.53 -15.27 -6.33
C SER A 79 42.04 -16.43 -7.20
N VAL A 80 41.81 -17.61 -6.61
CA VAL A 80 41.22 -18.76 -7.30
C VAL A 80 39.80 -18.46 -7.84
N CYS A 81 39.12 -17.46 -7.28
CA CYS A 81 37.83 -17.03 -7.76
C CYS A 81 37.88 -16.40 -9.16
N GLN A 82 39.04 -15.89 -9.59
CA GLN A 82 39.25 -15.26 -10.90
C GLN A 82 38.12 -14.27 -11.23
N LEU A 83 38.02 -13.21 -10.41
CA LEU A 83 37.02 -12.17 -10.57
C LEU A 83 37.42 -11.23 -11.71
N ASP A 84 36.48 -10.98 -12.64
CA ASP A 84 36.63 -10.01 -13.72
C ASP A 84 36.30 -8.60 -13.26
N SER A 85 35.48 -8.48 -12.20
CA SER A 85 35.10 -7.21 -11.58
C SER A 85 34.95 -7.38 -10.08
N LEU A 86 35.54 -6.47 -9.31
CA LEU A 86 35.32 -6.36 -7.87
C LEU A 86 34.84 -4.95 -7.55
N PHE A 87 33.61 -4.85 -7.05
CA PHE A 87 32.98 -3.62 -6.63
C PHE A 87 32.83 -3.54 -5.12
N PHE A 88 32.74 -2.31 -4.63
CA PHE A 88 32.52 -2.00 -3.23
C PHE A 88 31.48 -0.91 -3.09
N GLN A 89 30.54 -1.08 -2.17
CA GLN A 89 29.51 -0.10 -1.89
C GLN A 89 29.44 0.21 -0.39
N GLU A 90 29.65 1.46 -0.04
CA GLU A 90 29.59 1.96 1.33
C GLU A 90 28.20 2.46 1.66
N SER A 91 27.49 1.82 2.59
CA SER A 91 26.15 2.25 2.96
C SER A 91 25.94 2.28 4.46
N ARG A 92 25.52 3.47 4.95
CA ARG A 92 25.09 3.70 6.34
C ARG A 92 23.62 3.39 6.57
N MET A 93 22.87 3.01 5.54
CA MET A 93 21.43 2.79 5.59
C MET A 93 21.04 1.44 5.02
N THR A 94 19.97 0.83 5.54
CA THR A 94 19.45 -0.45 5.02
C THR A 94 19.04 -0.37 3.56
N ARG A 95 18.65 0.82 3.09
CA ARG A 95 18.37 1.14 1.69
C ARG A 95 18.85 2.55 1.42
N CYS A 96 19.55 2.72 0.31
CA CYS A 96 20.04 4.00 -0.19
C CYS A 96 20.01 3.97 -1.71
N THR A 97 19.85 5.12 -2.35
CA THR A 97 20.03 5.21 -3.80
C THR A 97 21.52 5.13 -4.13
N HIS A 98 21.86 4.83 -5.40
CA HIS A 98 23.25 4.83 -5.84
C HIS A 98 23.86 6.23 -5.93
N GLU A 99 23.03 7.27 -5.89
CA GLU A 99 23.47 8.67 -5.72
C GLU A 99 23.96 8.93 -4.29
N GLU A 100 23.29 8.33 -3.30
CA GLU A 100 23.68 8.42 -1.88
C GLU A 100 24.86 7.50 -1.54
N SER A 101 24.99 6.38 -2.26
CA SER A 101 25.99 5.34 -2.03
C SER A 101 26.42 4.71 -3.36
N PRO A 102 27.41 5.28 -4.06
CA PRO A 102 27.81 4.81 -5.38
C PRO A 102 28.59 3.49 -5.30
N TYR A 103 28.44 2.65 -6.33
CA TYR A 103 29.29 1.49 -6.56
C TYR A 103 30.69 1.94 -6.98
N GLN A 104 31.71 1.51 -6.24
CA GLN A 104 33.11 1.82 -6.51
C GLN A 104 33.78 0.60 -7.12
N LEU A 105 34.31 0.73 -8.33
CA LEU A 105 35.11 -0.31 -8.95
C LEU A 105 36.48 -0.36 -8.27
N LEU A 106 36.80 -1.46 -7.60
CA LEU A 106 38.09 -1.66 -6.95
C LEU A 106 39.09 -2.42 -7.83
N TYR A 107 38.61 -3.33 -8.67
CA TYR A 107 39.46 -4.12 -9.57
C TYR A 107 38.71 -4.59 -10.81
N GLY A 108 39.42 -4.70 -11.92
CA GLY A 108 38.94 -5.32 -13.15
C GLY A 108 38.11 -4.39 -14.03
N GLN A 109 37.10 -4.94 -14.70
CA GLN A 109 36.26 -4.21 -15.65
C GLN A 109 35.00 -3.65 -14.98
N PRO A 110 34.50 -2.48 -15.41
CA PRO A 110 33.27 -1.90 -14.85
C PRO A 110 31.99 -2.65 -15.25
N TYR A 111 32.05 -3.53 -16.25
CA TYR A 111 30.89 -4.20 -16.84
C TYR A 111 31.22 -5.64 -17.23
N ILE A 112 30.21 -6.49 -17.17
CA ILE A 112 30.20 -7.79 -17.88
C ILE A 112 29.14 -7.72 -18.99
N TYR A 113 29.23 -8.62 -19.96
CA TYR A 113 28.30 -8.68 -21.09
C TYR A 113 27.55 -10.01 -21.09
N GLU A 114 26.25 -9.98 -21.33
CA GLU A 114 25.43 -11.20 -21.46
C GLU A 114 24.80 -11.26 -22.84
N GLU A 115 24.71 -12.45 -23.42
CA GLU A 115 24.07 -12.68 -24.71
C GLU A 115 22.70 -13.32 -24.52
N VAL A 116 21.67 -12.67 -25.05
CA VAL A 116 20.29 -13.15 -24.98
C VAL A 116 19.61 -12.98 -26.33
N LEU A 117 19.14 -14.09 -26.90
CA LEU A 117 18.47 -14.13 -28.22
C LEU A 117 19.30 -13.49 -29.35
N GLY A 118 20.63 -13.64 -29.30
CA GLY A 118 21.56 -13.08 -30.29
C GLY A 118 21.89 -11.60 -30.11
N PHE A 119 21.41 -10.97 -29.03
CA PHE A 119 21.74 -9.59 -28.67
C PHE A 119 22.68 -9.57 -27.45
N GLN A 120 23.64 -8.64 -27.45
CA GLN A 120 24.54 -8.44 -26.32
C GLN A 120 24.06 -7.31 -25.41
N PHE A 121 24.12 -7.54 -24.10
CA PHE A 121 23.72 -6.58 -23.07
C PHE A 121 24.84 -6.32 -22.09
N ARG A 122 25.21 -5.05 -21.93
CA ARG A 122 26.07 -4.57 -20.85
C ARG A 122 25.33 -4.67 -19.53
N ILE A 123 25.97 -5.34 -18.56
CA ILE A 123 25.51 -5.49 -17.19
C ILE A 123 26.45 -4.69 -16.29
N SER A 124 25.97 -3.53 -15.82
CA SER A 124 26.63 -2.75 -14.77
C SER A 124 26.31 -3.28 -13.38
N ALA A 125 27.05 -2.86 -12.35
CA ALA A 125 26.79 -3.25 -10.96
C ALA A 125 25.34 -2.89 -10.51
N ASP A 126 24.82 -1.78 -11.04
CA ASP A 126 23.49 -1.26 -10.72
C ASP A 126 22.37 -1.83 -11.60
N ALA A 127 22.72 -2.45 -12.73
CA ALA A 127 21.73 -2.97 -13.67
C ALA A 127 20.88 -4.09 -13.03
N PHE A 128 19.56 -3.99 -13.20
CA PHE A 128 18.67 -5.14 -13.08
C PHE A 128 18.70 -5.94 -14.38
N PHE A 129 18.95 -7.24 -14.27
CA PHE A 129 18.86 -8.19 -15.38
C PHE A 129 18.27 -9.51 -14.85
N GLN A 130 17.57 -10.25 -15.70
CA GLN A 130 16.92 -11.49 -15.26
C GLN A 130 17.95 -12.52 -14.79
N VAL A 131 17.72 -13.08 -13.60
CA VAL A 131 18.70 -13.93 -12.89
C VAL A 131 18.88 -15.31 -13.51
N ASN A 132 17.88 -15.78 -14.26
CA ASN A 132 17.89 -17.07 -14.93
C ASN A 132 17.93 -16.84 -16.45
N ARG A 133 19.13 -16.91 -17.03
CA ARG A 133 19.35 -16.64 -18.47
C ARG A 133 18.46 -17.48 -19.38
N THR A 134 18.34 -18.78 -19.12
CA THR A 134 17.54 -19.68 -19.96
C THR A 134 16.05 -19.36 -19.89
N ALA A 135 15.53 -19.04 -18.71
CA ALA A 135 14.13 -18.59 -18.58
C ALA A 135 13.93 -17.17 -19.13
N ALA A 136 14.94 -16.30 -19.04
CA ALA A 136 14.93 -14.96 -19.65
C ALA A 136 14.83 -15.02 -21.17
N GLN A 137 15.52 -15.96 -21.82
CA GLN A 137 15.36 -16.22 -23.26
C GLN A 137 13.90 -16.54 -23.59
N VAL A 138 13.27 -17.47 -22.85
CA VAL A 138 11.85 -17.83 -23.04
C VAL A 138 10.93 -16.63 -22.80
N LEU A 139 11.16 -15.87 -21.72
CA LEU A 139 10.37 -14.69 -21.39
C LEU A 139 10.44 -13.63 -22.50
N TYR A 140 11.65 -13.25 -22.91
CA TYR A 140 11.83 -12.21 -23.92
C TYR A 140 11.37 -12.66 -25.30
N ASP A 141 11.52 -13.94 -25.64
CA ASP A 141 11.01 -14.51 -26.88
C ASP A 141 9.47 -14.45 -26.91
N THR A 142 8.84 -14.86 -25.81
CA THR A 142 7.38 -14.78 -25.62
C THR A 142 6.89 -13.33 -25.75
N VAL A 143 7.52 -12.39 -25.03
CA VAL A 143 7.13 -10.97 -25.09
C VAL A 143 7.32 -10.40 -26.49
N ARG A 144 8.43 -10.72 -27.17
CA ARG A 144 8.71 -10.31 -28.55
C ARG A 144 7.65 -10.83 -29.52
N ASP A 145 7.23 -12.08 -29.37
CA ASP A 145 6.20 -12.72 -30.19
C ASP A 145 4.81 -12.15 -29.93
N LEU A 146 4.50 -11.76 -28.69
CA LEU A 146 3.22 -11.13 -28.38
C LEU A 146 3.17 -9.67 -28.80
N CYS A 147 4.26 -8.92 -28.73
CA CYS A 147 4.30 -7.51 -29.13
C CYS A 147 3.94 -7.27 -30.60
N VAL A 148 4.12 -8.26 -31.49
CA VAL A 148 3.87 -8.14 -32.93
C VAL A 148 3.02 -9.32 -33.42
N PRO A 149 1.92 -9.12 -34.18
CA PRO A 149 1.08 -10.22 -34.64
C PRO A 149 1.88 -11.24 -35.45
N VAL A 150 1.69 -12.54 -35.18
CA VAL A 150 2.24 -13.62 -36.00
C VAL A 150 1.66 -13.51 -37.41
N ARG A 151 2.54 -13.43 -38.43
CA ARG A 151 2.14 -13.38 -39.84
C ARG A 151 1.38 -14.67 -40.20
N LYS A 152 0.24 -14.56 -40.88
CA LYS A 152 -0.34 -15.71 -41.59
C LYS A 152 0.64 -16.16 -42.67
N GLU A 153 0.91 -17.47 -42.76
CA GLU A 153 1.72 -18.04 -43.83
C GLU A 153 1.18 -17.62 -45.21
N GLY A 154 2.07 -17.10 -46.07
CA GLY A 154 1.74 -16.69 -47.45
C GLY A 154 1.62 -15.19 -47.73
N ALA A 155 1.73 -14.31 -46.74
CA ALA A 155 1.77 -12.85 -46.97
C ALA A 155 3.19 -12.36 -47.33
N ALA A 156 3.31 -11.54 -48.38
CA ALA A 156 4.57 -10.95 -48.84
C ALA A 156 5.33 -10.22 -47.71
N GLN A 157 6.67 -10.20 -47.79
CA GLN A 157 7.59 -9.57 -46.84
C GLN A 157 7.43 -8.03 -46.77
N SER A 158 6.35 -7.52 -46.16
CA SER A 158 6.28 -6.13 -45.69
C SER A 158 6.69 -6.09 -44.22
N LYS A 159 7.68 -5.24 -43.88
CA LYS A 159 8.15 -5.04 -42.49
C LYS A 159 6.95 -4.86 -41.54
N PRO A 160 6.88 -5.52 -40.38
CA PRO A 160 5.85 -5.22 -39.40
C PRO A 160 6.12 -3.79 -38.89
N GLY A 161 5.23 -2.87 -39.24
CA GLY A 161 5.38 -1.45 -38.91
C GLY A 161 4.69 -1.06 -37.60
N GLY A 162 5.12 0.07 -37.01
CA GLY A 162 4.56 0.65 -35.80
C GLY A 162 5.58 1.02 -34.73
N THR A 163 5.10 1.67 -33.66
CA THR A 163 5.91 2.08 -32.51
C THR A 163 5.68 1.14 -31.33
N LEU A 164 6.76 0.62 -30.75
CA LEU A 164 6.73 -0.12 -29.48
C LEU A 164 7.07 0.82 -28.31
N LEU A 165 6.17 0.91 -27.34
CA LEU A 165 6.41 1.55 -26.05
C LEU A 165 6.89 0.51 -25.04
N ASP A 166 8.13 0.63 -24.56
CA ASP A 166 8.71 -0.24 -23.54
C ASP A 166 8.77 0.50 -22.19
N ILE A 167 7.81 0.25 -21.31
CA ILE A 167 7.64 1.00 -20.06
C ILE A 167 8.21 0.20 -18.89
N CYS A 168 9.07 0.85 -18.10
CA CYS A 168 9.95 0.21 -17.12
C CYS A 168 10.95 -0.72 -17.83
N CYS A 169 11.64 -0.16 -18.85
CA CYS A 169 12.45 -0.94 -19.77
C CYS A 169 13.80 -1.40 -19.19
N GLY A 170 14.22 -0.89 -18.03
CA GLY A 170 15.52 -1.21 -17.44
C GLY A 170 16.67 -0.90 -18.41
N THR A 171 17.51 -1.90 -18.68
CA THR A 171 18.63 -1.80 -19.63
C THR A 171 18.22 -2.00 -21.09
N GLY A 172 16.92 -1.93 -21.40
CA GLY A 172 16.37 -1.95 -22.75
C GLY A 172 16.22 -3.33 -23.39
N ALA A 173 16.33 -4.42 -22.61
CA ALA A 173 16.35 -5.79 -23.15
C ALA A 173 15.15 -6.12 -24.04
N ILE A 174 13.93 -5.87 -23.55
CA ILE A 174 12.69 -6.18 -24.28
C ILE A 174 12.61 -5.35 -25.57
N GLY A 175 12.76 -4.02 -25.46
CA GLY A 175 12.72 -3.11 -26.58
C GLY A 175 13.75 -3.44 -27.67
N ILE A 176 15.00 -3.71 -27.29
CA ILE A 176 16.08 -4.03 -28.24
C ILE A 176 15.81 -5.37 -28.94
N ILE A 177 15.41 -6.40 -28.20
CA ILE A 177 15.08 -7.73 -28.76
C ILE A 177 13.87 -7.66 -29.71
N ALA A 178 12.91 -6.79 -29.43
CA ALA A 178 11.74 -6.57 -30.27
C ALA A 178 11.99 -5.63 -31.46
N SER A 179 13.07 -4.84 -31.43
CA SER A 179 13.37 -3.81 -32.44
C SER A 179 13.40 -4.30 -33.90
N PRO A 180 13.82 -5.54 -34.25
CA PRO A 180 13.80 -5.99 -35.66
C PRO A 180 12.38 -6.15 -36.23
N ARG A 181 11.35 -6.13 -35.39
CA ARG A 181 9.95 -6.36 -35.75
C ARG A 181 9.07 -5.10 -35.67
N VAL A 182 9.64 -3.93 -35.38
CA VAL A 182 8.93 -2.66 -35.27
C VAL A 182 9.73 -1.53 -35.92
N ASP A 183 9.08 -0.41 -36.28
CA ASP A 183 9.78 0.71 -36.92
C ASP A 183 10.56 1.55 -35.91
N ARG A 184 10.01 1.69 -34.70
CA ARG A 184 10.59 2.50 -33.62
C ARG A 184 10.27 1.90 -32.25
N VAL A 185 11.22 2.00 -31.34
CA VAL A 185 11.05 1.64 -29.92
C VAL A 185 11.27 2.89 -29.08
N ILE A 186 10.38 3.15 -28.13
CA ILE A 186 10.54 4.21 -27.13
C ILE A 186 10.47 3.56 -25.76
N GLY A 187 11.61 3.51 -25.06
CA GLY A 187 11.72 2.99 -23.72
C GLY A 187 11.66 4.09 -22.66
N ILE A 188 11.00 3.84 -21.53
CA ILE A 188 10.95 4.76 -20.38
C ILE A 188 11.45 4.02 -19.14
N GLU A 189 12.43 4.60 -18.47
CA GLU A 189 13.04 4.04 -17.26
C GLU A 189 13.35 5.12 -16.22
N LEU A 190 13.09 4.81 -14.96
CA LEU A 190 13.29 5.71 -13.83
C LEU A 190 14.78 5.90 -13.52
N ILE A 191 15.56 4.82 -13.56
CA ILE A 191 16.96 4.82 -13.18
C ILE A 191 17.82 5.31 -14.34
N GLU A 192 18.44 6.48 -14.19
CA GLU A 192 19.20 7.12 -15.26
C GLU A 192 20.38 6.25 -15.74
N GLN A 193 21.05 5.53 -14.82
CA GLN A 193 22.12 4.61 -15.19
C GLN A 193 21.62 3.46 -16.08
N ALA A 194 20.42 2.92 -15.81
CA ALA A 194 19.80 1.89 -16.65
C ALA A 194 19.45 2.43 -18.05
N VAL A 195 19.05 3.70 -18.16
CA VAL A 195 18.86 4.38 -19.45
C VAL A 195 20.18 4.52 -20.22
N ARG A 196 21.29 4.85 -19.54
CA ARG A 196 22.62 4.90 -20.17
C ARG A 196 23.04 3.50 -20.66
N ASP A 197 22.78 2.47 -19.89
CA ASP A 197 22.98 1.07 -20.29
C ASP A 197 22.10 0.70 -21.50
N ALA A 198 20.84 1.09 -21.51
CA ALA A 198 19.93 0.85 -22.64
C ALA A 198 20.41 1.51 -23.94
N LYS A 199 20.84 2.78 -23.87
CA LYS A 199 21.41 3.50 -25.03
C LYS A 199 22.69 2.83 -25.54
N HIS A 200 23.56 2.41 -24.62
CA HIS A 200 24.77 1.67 -24.99
C HIS A 200 24.44 0.32 -25.62
N ASN A 201 23.49 -0.42 -25.05
CA ASN A 201 23.07 -1.73 -25.56
C ASN A 201 22.46 -1.61 -26.96
N ALA A 202 21.64 -0.59 -27.21
CA ALA A 202 21.11 -0.35 -28.56
C ALA A 202 22.24 -0.06 -29.56
N ALA A 203 23.21 0.80 -29.20
CA ALA A 203 24.37 1.07 -30.04
C ALA A 203 25.23 -0.18 -30.27
N LEU A 204 25.49 -0.96 -29.21
CA LEU A 204 26.27 -2.21 -29.25
C LEU A 204 25.67 -3.24 -30.24
N ASN A 205 24.34 -3.27 -30.33
CA ASN A 205 23.61 -4.16 -31.24
C ASN A 205 23.28 -3.52 -32.59
N ASN A 206 23.81 -2.34 -32.90
CA ASN A 206 23.53 -1.59 -34.13
C ASN A 206 22.02 -1.30 -34.35
N VAL A 207 21.28 -1.04 -33.26
CA VAL A 207 19.84 -0.75 -33.28
C VAL A 207 19.61 0.75 -33.15
N GLY A 208 19.51 1.44 -34.30
CA GLY A 208 19.25 2.89 -34.35
C GLY A 208 17.78 3.29 -34.18
N SER A 209 16.85 2.32 -34.13
CA SER A 209 15.40 2.58 -34.00
C SER A 209 14.93 2.72 -32.55
N CYS A 210 15.83 2.59 -31.57
CA CYS A 210 15.51 2.68 -30.14
C CYS A 210 15.83 4.07 -29.56
N GLU A 211 14.86 4.67 -28.89
CA GLU A 211 15.01 5.86 -28.06
C GLU A 211 14.70 5.50 -26.60
N PHE A 212 15.53 5.96 -25.65
CA PHE A 212 15.34 5.71 -24.22
C PHE A 212 15.28 7.02 -23.44
N LEU A 213 14.19 7.20 -22.69
CA LEU A 213 13.85 8.40 -21.95
C LEU A 213 13.99 8.16 -20.44
N PRO A 214 14.79 8.97 -19.72
CA PRO A 214 14.85 8.91 -18.27
C PRO A 214 13.64 9.59 -17.64
N GLY A 215 13.10 8.98 -16.59
CA GLY A 215 12.10 9.58 -15.72
C GLY A 215 11.00 8.63 -15.27
N LYS A 216 10.21 9.09 -14.30
CA LYS A 216 9.02 8.40 -13.82
C LYS A 216 8.02 8.21 -14.97
N ALA A 217 7.59 6.98 -15.21
CA ALA A 217 6.65 6.67 -16.28
C ALA A 217 5.35 7.49 -16.18
N GLU A 218 4.85 7.77 -14.98
CA GLU A 218 3.67 8.60 -14.75
C GLU A 218 3.83 10.08 -15.13
N VAL A 219 5.07 10.55 -15.24
CA VAL A 219 5.41 11.92 -15.65
C VAL A 219 5.68 11.98 -17.15
N VAL A 220 6.49 11.05 -17.67
CA VAL A 220 6.94 11.04 -19.07
C VAL A 220 5.84 10.61 -20.02
N LEU A 221 5.10 9.54 -19.66
CA LEU A 221 4.17 8.89 -20.58
C LEU A 221 3.02 9.82 -21.04
N PRO A 222 2.36 10.63 -20.18
CA PRO A 222 1.30 11.53 -20.64
C PRO A 222 1.73 12.51 -21.73
N ALA A 223 2.92 13.11 -21.62
CA ALA A 223 3.45 14.03 -22.63
C ALA A 223 3.77 13.30 -23.94
N LEU A 224 4.36 12.09 -23.83
CA LEU A 224 4.66 11.24 -24.98
C LEU A 224 3.37 10.81 -25.72
N MET A 225 2.29 10.51 -24.99
CA MET A 225 1.01 10.14 -25.59
C MET A 225 0.42 11.26 -26.45
N THR A 226 0.60 12.53 -26.05
CA THR A 226 0.17 13.67 -26.87
C THR A 226 0.93 13.71 -28.20
N GLN A 227 2.24 13.46 -28.18
CA GLN A 227 3.06 13.43 -29.40
C GLN A 227 2.67 12.24 -30.31
N LEU A 228 2.46 11.06 -29.74
CA LEU A 228 2.06 9.86 -30.49
C LEU A 228 0.66 9.96 -31.10
N SER A 229 -0.23 10.76 -30.50
CA SER A 229 -1.58 10.98 -31.05
C SER A 229 -1.56 11.75 -32.37
N SER A 230 -0.46 12.46 -32.67
CA SER A 230 -0.27 13.21 -33.91
C SER A 230 0.44 12.40 -35.01
N ALA A 231 0.99 11.24 -34.68
CA ALA A 231 1.74 10.41 -35.62
C ALA A 231 0.87 9.27 -36.17
N PRO A 232 0.80 9.07 -37.50
CA PRO A 232 0.10 7.93 -38.07
C PRO A 232 0.86 6.62 -37.78
N GLY A 233 0.22 5.66 -37.11
CA GLY A 233 0.81 4.34 -36.86
C GLY A 233 0.12 3.53 -35.76
N VAL A 234 0.25 2.20 -35.82
CA VAL A 234 -0.17 1.32 -34.72
C VAL A 234 0.85 1.40 -33.59
N VAL A 235 0.37 1.52 -32.35
CA VAL A 235 1.22 1.50 -31.15
C VAL A 235 0.99 0.19 -30.42
N THR A 236 2.07 -0.50 -30.07
CA THR A 236 2.05 -1.59 -29.09
C THR A 236 2.73 -1.11 -27.83
N ALA A 237 2.22 -1.49 -26.67
CA ALA A 237 2.89 -1.24 -25.40
C ALA A 237 3.34 -2.55 -24.75
N VAL A 238 4.48 -2.54 -24.10
CA VAL A 238 4.93 -3.55 -23.16
C VAL A 238 5.26 -2.88 -21.83
N VAL A 239 4.86 -3.52 -20.74
CA VAL A 239 5.08 -3.04 -19.38
C VAL A 239 5.70 -4.15 -18.55
N ASN A 240 6.79 -3.84 -17.85
CA ASN A 240 7.46 -4.78 -16.94
C ASN A 240 7.73 -4.10 -15.57
N PRO A 241 6.68 -3.76 -14.80
CA PRO A 241 6.85 -3.04 -13.55
C PRO A 241 7.40 -3.92 -12.42
N SER A 242 7.87 -3.26 -11.37
CA SER A 242 8.18 -3.93 -10.10
C SER A 242 6.93 -4.53 -9.43
N ARG A 243 7.10 -5.19 -8.27
CA ARG A 243 5.99 -5.74 -7.47
C ARG A 243 4.94 -4.71 -7.01
N ALA A 244 5.21 -3.41 -7.17
CA ALA A 244 4.25 -2.33 -6.92
C ALA A 244 3.26 -2.11 -8.09
N GLY A 245 3.42 -2.82 -9.22
CA GLY A 245 2.60 -2.64 -10.41
C GLY A 245 2.80 -1.28 -11.07
N LEU A 246 1.90 -0.94 -12.00
CA LEU A 246 1.86 0.35 -12.67
C LEU A 246 1.15 1.40 -11.84
N HIS A 247 1.73 2.61 -11.84
CA HIS A 247 1.12 3.79 -11.29
C HIS A 247 -0.21 4.12 -12.01
N PRO A 248 -1.27 4.60 -11.31
CA PRO A 248 -2.58 4.86 -11.94
C PRO A 248 -2.52 5.81 -13.14
N ARG A 249 -1.62 6.80 -13.15
CA ARG A 249 -1.42 7.70 -14.31
C ARG A 249 -0.88 6.97 -15.54
N VAL A 250 -0.05 5.94 -15.35
CA VAL A 250 0.45 5.10 -16.45
C VAL A 250 -0.68 4.26 -17.01
N VAL A 251 -1.46 3.61 -16.13
CA VAL A 251 -2.66 2.86 -16.54
C VAL A 251 -3.63 3.76 -17.30
N ARG A 252 -3.93 4.97 -16.81
CA ARG A 252 -4.77 5.96 -17.52
C ARG A 252 -4.21 6.33 -18.89
N ALA A 253 -2.90 6.61 -18.99
CA ALA A 253 -2.27 6.96 -20.26
C ALA A 253 -2.41 5.83 -21.29
N LEU A 254 -2.14 4.58 -20.89
CA LEU A 254 -2.33 3.39 -21.74
C LEU A 254 -3.81 3.18 -22.10
N ARG A 255 -4.69 3.29 -21.09
CA ARG A 255 -6.12 3.04 -21.21
C ARG A 255 -6.87 4.09 -22.02
N ASN A 256 -6.34 5.31 -22.10
CA ASN A 256 -6.95 6.43 -22.82
C ASN A 256 -6.36 6.67 -24.21
N GLN A 257 -5.24 6.02 -24.55
CA GLN A 257 -4.65 6.11 -25.88
C GLN A 257 -5.26 5.06 -26.81
N PRO A 258 -6.24 5.39 -27.69
CA PRO A 258 -6.87 4.41 -28.58
C PRO A 258 -5.92 3.80 -29.60
N ALA A 259 -4.80 4.44 -29.93
CA ALA A 259 -3.80 3.89 -30.84
C ALA A 259 -3.12 2.62 -30.31
N ILE A 260 -3.13 2.40 -28.99
CA ILE A 260 -2.61 1.18 -28.37
C ILE A 260 -3.63 0.08 -28.54
N ARG A 261 -3.45 -0.77 -29.57
CA ARG A 261 -4.35 -1.91 -29.81
C ARG A 261 -3.95 -3.15 -29.03
N ARG A 262 -2.66 -3.22 -28.66
CA ARG A 262 -2.07 -4.34 -27.97
C ARG A 262 -1.19 -3.87 -26.81
N LEU A 263 -1.34 -4.53 -25.68
CA LEU A 263 -0.56 -4.31 -24.47
C LEU A 263 -0.09 -5.66 -23.93
N VAL A 264 1.22 -5.83 -23.79
CA VAL A 264 1.85 -6.99 -23.15
C VAL A 264 2.25 -6.58 -21.73
N TYR A 265 1.79 -7.30 -20.72
CA TYR A 265 2.11 -7.04 -19.31
C TYR A 265 2.91 -8.19 -18.74
N VAL A 266 4.11 -7.92 -18.25
CA VAL A 266 4.97 -8.88 -17.54
C VAL A 266 4.88 -8.63 -16.04
N SER A 267 4.66 -9.67 -15.23
CA SER A 267 4.55 -9.54 -13.78
C SER A 267 5.09 -10.75 -13.02
N CYS A 268 6.06 -10.52 -12.13
CA CYS A 268 6.54 -11.52 -11.17
C CYS A 268 5.61 -11.73 -9.97
N LYS A 269 4.55 -10.91 -9.86
CA LYS A 269 3.56 -10.93 -8.79
C LYS A 269 2.20 -10.49 -9.35
N PRO A 270 1.46 -11.40 -10.01
CA PRO A 270 0.21 -11.05 -10.70
C PRO A 270 -0.98 -10.78 -9.75
N ASP A 271 -0.82 -11.00 -8.44
CA ASP A 271 -1.78 -10.60 -7.40
C ASP A 271 -1.57 -9.14 -6.92
N GLY A 272 -2.49 -8.65 -6.09
CA GLY A 272 -2.38 -7.30 -5.50
C GLY A 272 -2.42 -6.18 -6.54
N GLU A 273 -1.33 -5.41 -6.64
CA GLU A 273 -1.26 -4.19 -7.47
C GLU A 273 -1.32 -4.48 -8.98
N ALA A 274 -0.69 -5.56 -9.44
CA ALA A 274 -0.78 -5.97 -10.85
C ALA A 274 -2.23 -6.34 -11.21
N MET A 275 -2.92 -7.09 -10.34
CA MET A 275 -4.33 -7.44 -10.50
C MET A 275 -5.23 -6.19 -10.55
N ARG A 276 -4.94 -5.15 -9.75
CA ARG A 276 -5.62 -3.85 -9.89
C ARG A 276 -5.44 -3.29 -11.29
N ASN A 277 -4.20 -3.28 -11.80
CA ASN A 277 -3.94 -2.77 -13.15
C ASN A 277 -4.71 -3.58 -14.21
N PHE A 278 -4.74 -4.91 -14.12
CA PHE A 278 -5.48 -5.75 -15.07
C PHE A 278 -6.96 -5.38 -15.10
N ARG A 279 -7.57 -5.18 -13.93
CA ARG A 279 -8.98 -4.77 -13.82
C ARG A 279 -9.22 -3.39 -14.43
N GLU A 280 -8.33 -2.43 -14.21
CA GLU A 280 -8.45 -1.07 -14.76
C GLU A 280 -8.21 -1.02 -16.28
N LEU A 281 -7.30 -1.86 -16.78
CA LEU A 281 -7.08 -2.01 -18.22
C LEU A 281 -8.33 -2.58 -18.93
N CYS A 282 -9.08 -3.44 -18.24
CA CYS A 282 -10.21 -4.17 -18.80
C CYS A 282 -11.60 -3.65 -18.44
N CYS A 283 -11.73 -2.72 -17.48
CA CYS A 283 -13.04 -2.21 -17.10
C CYS A 283 -13.66 -1.37 -18.22
N ALA A 284 -14.99 -1.25 -18.23
CA ALA A 284 -15.70 -0.30 -19.07
C ALA A 284 -15.17 1.14 -18.85
N PRO A 285 -15.37 2.06 -19.82
CA PRO A 285 -14.98 3.45 -19.63
C PRO A 285 -15.52 4.00 -18.30
N ASP A 286 -14.62 4.58 -17.50
CA ASP A 286 -14.90 5.04 -16.14
C ASP A 286 -14.42 6.49 -16.02
N GLN A 287 -15.39 7.41 -16.01
CA GLN A 287 -15.11 8.85 -15.95
C GLN A 287 -14.50 9.27 -14.61
N GLU A 288 -14.84 8.58 -13.51
CA GLU A 288 -14.33 8.89 -12.17
C GLU A 288 -12.85 8.49 -12.05
N LYS A 289 -12.48 7.34 -12.61
CA LYS A 289 -11.08 6.89 -12.68
C LYS A 289 -10.27 7.54 -13.80
N LYS A 290 -10.92 8.38 -14.63
CA LYS A 290 -10.36 8.98 -15.85
C LYS A 290 -9.86 7.92 -16.84
N LEU A 291 -10.55 6.79 -16.94
CA LEU A 291 -10.29 5.71 -17.89
C LEU A 291 -11.32 5.81 -19.03
N THR A 292 -11.14 6.79 -19.91
CA THR A 292 -12.15 7.20 -20.91
C THR A 292 -12.02 6.48 -22.25
N GLY A 293 -10.89 5.83 -22.53
CA GLY A 293 -10.68 5.13 -23.80
C GLY A 293 -11.51 3.84 -23.95
N PRO A 294 -11.28 3.05 -25.00
CA PRO A 294 -11.82 1.69 -25.13
C PRO A 294 -11.10 0.68 -24.22
N ALA A 295 -11.86 -0.27 -23.65
CA ALA A 295 -11.35 -1.31 -22.76
C ALA A 295 -10.48 -2.32 -23.50
N PHE A 296 -9.45 -2.83 -22.83
CA PHE A 296 -8.74 -4.01 -23.29
C PHE A 296 -9.47 -5.28 -22.88
N THR A 297 -9.31 -6.34 -23.66
CA THR A 297 -9.72 -7.70 -23.31
C THR A 297 -8.45 -8.53 -23.08
N PRO A 298 -8.32 -9.25 -21.96
CA PRO A 298 -7.21 -10.18 -21.79
C PRO A 298 -7.45 -11.39 -22.71
N THR A 299 -6.51 -11.68 -23.62
CA THR A 299 -6.68 -12.74 -24.62
C THR A 299 -5.73 -13.92 -24.42
N LEU A 300 -4.59 -13.73 -23.75
CA LEU A 300 -3.64 -14.80 -23.47
C LEU A 300 -2.90 -14.55 -22.16
N ALA A 301 -2.56 -15.63 -21.45
CA ALA A 301 -1.69 -15.62 -20.29
C ALA A 301 -0.65 -16.73 -20.45
N VAL A 302 0.64 -16.38 -20.37
CA VAL A 302 1.76 -17.31 -20.50
C VAL A 302 2.62 -17.22 -19.24
N PRO A 303 2.57 -18.22 -18.35
CA PRO A 303 3.49 -18.29 -17.21
C PRO A 303 4.87 -18.76 -17.68
N VAL A 304 5.92 -18.07 -17.23
CA VAL A 304 7.32 -18.44 -17.44
C VAL A 304 7.92 -18.77 -16.07
N ASP A 305 8.45 -19.99 -15.94
CA ASP A 305 9.14 -20.43 -14.71
C ASP A 305 10.53 -19.80 -14.61
N MET A 306 10.54 -18.51 -14.25
CA MET A 306 11.77 -17.74 -14.06
C MET A 306 12.54 -18.20 -12.81
N PHE A 307 11.84 -18.75 -11.81
CA PHE A 307 12.38 -19.10 -10.50
C PHE A 307 12.05 -20.55 -10.12
N PRO A 308 12.62 -21.56 -10.82
CA PRO A 308 12.41 -22.96 -10.47
C PRO A 308 12.71 -23.24 -9.00
N HIS A 309 11.97 -24.19 -8.42
CA HIS A 309 12.02 -24.53 -6.99
C HIS A 309 11.49 -23.46 -6.02
N THR A 310 10.88 -22.39 -6.55
CA THR A 310 10.17 -21.39 -5.75
C THR A 310 8.69 -21.33 -6.18
N PRO A 311 7.78 -20.75 -5.38
CA PRO A 311 6.40 -20.53 -5.81
C PRO A 311 6.25 -19.33 -6.76
N HIS A 312 7.33 -18.66 -7.15
CA HIS A 312 7.29 -17.47 -7.99
C HIS A 312 7.38 -17.82 -9.49
N CYS A 313 6.59 -17.15 -10.32
CA CYS A 313 6.69 -17.21 -11.78
C CYS A 313 6.56 -15.80 -12.37
N GLU A 314 7.09 -15.61 -13.58
CA GLU A 314 6.84 -14.41 -14.38
C GLU A 314 5.61 -14.66 -15.25
N LEU A 315 4.54 -13.90 -15.05
CA LEU A 315 3.33 -14.03 -15.86
C LEU A 315 3.32 -12.98 -16.98
N VAL A 316 3.26 -13.43 -18.23
CA VAL A 316 3.06 -12.58 -19.40
C VAL A 316 1.59 -12.59 -19.80
N LEU A 317 0.94 -11.43 -19.78
CA LEU A 317 -0.46 -11.25 -20.15
C LEU A 317 -0.59 -10.41 -21.41
N LEU A 318 -1.37 -10.89 -22.36
CA LEU A 318 -1.74 -10.17 -23.56
C LEU A 318 -3.11 -9.53 -23.40
N PHE A 319 -3.17 -8.22 -23.66
CA PHE A 319 -4.38 -7.41 -23.66
C PHE A 319 -4.60 -6.80 -25.05
N GLU A 320 -5.80 -6.99 -25.61
CA GLU A 320 -6.13 -6.55 -26.97
C GLU A 320 -7.42 -5.72 -27.04
N ARG A 321 -7.53 -4.85 -28.04
CA ARG A 321 -8.74 -4.09 -28.36
C ARG A 321 -9.29 -4.50 -29.72
N ASN A 322 -10.55 -4.90 -29.75
CA ASN A 322 -11.30 -5.12 -30.97
C ASN A 322 -12.16 -3.86 -31.23
N MET A 323 -11.85 -3.11 -32.28
CA MET A 323 -12.68 -1.99 -32.73
C MET A 323 -13.39 -2.41 -34.01
N THR A 324 -14.70 -2.18 -34.10
CA THR A 324 -15.45 -2.23 -35.37
C THR A 324 -15.24 -0.94 -36.14
N GLU A 325 -15.29 -0.99 -37.47
CA GLU A 325 -15.01 0.14 -38.39
C GLU A 325 -15.89 1.40 -38.16
N SER A 326 -16.97 1.28 -37.38
CA SER A 326 -17.92 2.35 -37.04
C SER A 326 -17.38 3.45 -36.12
N ASP A 327 -16.32 3.20 -35.35
CA ASP A 327 -15.91 4.09 -34.25
C ASP A 327 -14.97 5.23 -34.66
N VAL A 328 -14.52 5.25 -35.92
CA VAL A 328 -13.51 6.20 -36.43
C VAL A 328 -14.10 7.58 -36.73
N HIS A 329 -15.39 7.67 -37.07
CA HIS A 329 -15.99 8.93 -37.55
C HIS A 329 -16.58 9.85 -36.48
N HIS A 330 -16.79 9.40 -35.24
CA HIS A 330 -17.57 10.18 -34.26
C HIS A 330 -16.75 11.07 -33.32
N ARG A 331 -15.43 11.23 -33.52
CA ARG A 331 -14.52 11.75 -32.47
C ARG A 331 -13.74 13.02 -32.76
N ALA A 332 -13.97 13.70 -33.89
CA ALA A 332 -13.24 14.94 -34.21
C ALA A 332 -13.73 16.20 -33.46
N GLU A 333 -14.89 16.19 -32.80
CA GLU A 333 -15.53 17.44 -32.32
C GLU A 333 -15.45 17.72 -30.81
N LYS A 334 -14.94 16.80 -29.97
CA LYS A 334 -14.99 16.97 -28.50
C LYS A 334 -13.69 17.38 -27.81
N GLN A 335 -12.64 17.72 -28.57
CA GLN A 335 -11.32 18.09 -28.04
C GLN A 335 -11.09 19.60 -27.94
N GLN A 336 -12.06 20.36 -27.42
CA GLN A 336 -11.83 21.74 -26.97
C GLN A 336 -12.67 22.04 -25.72
N ASN A 337 -12.10 21.77 -24.53
CA ASN A 337 -12.15 22.64 -23.35
C ASN A 337 -11.82 21.88 -22.06
N GLY A 338 -10.93 22.48 -21.26
CA GLY A 338 -10.93 22.33 -19.80
C GLY A 338 -9.89 21.39 -19.21
N GLY A 339 -8.65 21.86 -19.11
CA GLY A 339 -7.68 21.35 -18.15
C GLY A 339 -7.93 21.94 -16.75
N ALA A 340 -7.89 21.09 -15.73
CA ALA A 340 -7.37 21.37 -14.38
C ALA A 340 -7.42 20.08 -13.56
N MET A 341 -6.30 19.76 -12.92
CA MET A 341 -6.00 18.50 -12.24
C MET A 341 -6.64 18.41 -10.84
N ALA A 342 -6.91 17.17 -10.43
CA ALA A 342 -6.68 16.67 -9.08
C ALA A 342 -6.40 15.16 -9.17
N GLU A 343 -5.36 14.71 -8.46
CA GLU A 343 -4.81 13.35 -8.38
C GLU A 343 -4.98 12.80 -6.97
N THR A 344 -5.13 11.48 -6.85
CA THR A 344 -4.60 10.56 -5.79
C THR A 344 -5.04 9.15 -6.22
N SER A 345 -4.19 8.13 -6.46
CA SER A 345 -3.25 7.35 -5.62
C SER A 345 -3.96 6.56 -4.50
N THR A 346 -3.29 5.54 -3.95
CA THR A 346 -3.73 4.50 -2.99
C THR A 346 -4.28 5.02 -1.64
N VAL A 347 -5.27 5.91 -1.67
CA VAL A 347 -5.54 6.98 -0.68
C VAL A 347 -7.01 6.94 -0.26
N ASP A 348 -7.46 5.89 0.43
CA ASP A 348 -8.81 5.90 1.02
C ASP A 348 -8.83 6.35 2.50
N ASP A 349 -7.73 6.19 3.24
CA ASP A 349 -7.63 6.63 4.65
C ASP A 349 -6.70 7.84 4.86
N VAL A 350 -6.10 8.36 3.79
CA VAL A 350 -5.29 9.59 3.81
C VAL A 350 -6.20 10.77 3.49
N PHE A 351 -6.03 11.89 4.20
CA PHE A 351 -6.75 13.14 3.95
C PHE A 351 -6.73 13.48 2.46
N ASP A 352 -7.92 13.71 1.89
CA ASP A 352 -8.08 14.25 0.54
C ASP A 352 -8.08 15.77 0.60
N ASP A 353 -6.88 16.35 0.62
CA ASP A 353 -6.68 17.81 0.61
C ASP A 353 -7.17 18.49 -0.69
N THR A 354 -7.56 17.70 -1.70
CA THR A 354 -8.06 18.22 -2.98
C THR A 354 -9.57 18.49 -2.96
N TYR A 355 -10.32 17.92 -2.02
CA TYR A 355 -11.74 18.18 -1.89
C TYR A 355 -12.00 19.57 -1.30
N ARG A 356 -12.84 20.34 -1.99
CA ARG A 356 -13.38 21.61 -1.50
C ARG A 356 -14.90 21.52 -1.42
N GLU A 357 -15.46 22.07 -0.35
CA GLU A 357 -16.91 22.21 -0.20
C GLU A 357 -17.47 23.04 -1.36
N LYS A 358 -18.68 22.72 -1.82
CA LYS A 358 -19.36 23.48 -2.86
C LYS A 358 -19.69 24.88 -2.32
N GLU A 359 -19.32 25.92 -3.07
CA GLU A 359 -19.67 27.30 -2.73
C GLU A 359 -21.18 27.51 -2.83
N GLY A 360 -21.78 28.19 -1.83
CA GLY A 360 -23.19 28.53 -1.82
C GLY A 360 -23.91 28.21 -0.51
N LYS A 361 -25.25 28.31 -0.54
CA LYS A 361 -26.10 28.09 0.64
C LYS A 361 -26.17 26.59 0.96
N LYS A 362 -25.68 26.21 2.14
CA LYS A 362 -25.74 24.82 2.63
C LYS A 362 -27.21 24.36 2.78
N PRO A 363 -27.53 23.08 2.49
CA PRO A 363 -28.88 22.56 2.64
C PRO A 363 -29.35 22.65 4.09
N ALA A 364 -30.65 22.89 4.29
CA ALA A 364 -31.24 22.95 5.61
C ALA A 364 -31.13 21.59 6.33
N ARG A 365 -30.88 21.62 7.64
CA ARG A 365 -30.81 20.39 8.45
C ARG A 365 -32.22 19.83 8.63
N ILE A 366 -32.40 18.56 8.27
CA ILE A 366 -33.67 17.85 8.43
C ILE A 366 -33.58 16.98 9.68
N LEU A 367 -34.38 17.29 10.69
CA LEU A 367 -34.45 16.53 11.94
C LEU A 367 -35.07 15.14 11.71
N VAL A 368 -34.54 14.14 12.41
CA VAL A 368 -35.06 12.77 12.43
C VAL A 368 -35.67 12.52 13.80
N TRP A 369 -36.93 12.93 13.98
CA TRP A 369 -37.64 12.89 15.27
C TRP A 369 -37.63 11.53 15.96
N ARG A 370 -37.73 10.44 15.20
CA ARG A 370 -37.60 9.08 15.74
C ARG A 370 -36.28 8.90 16.49
N ASN A 371 -35.16 9.35 15.91
CA ASN A 371 -33.85 9.22 16.53
C ASN A 371 -33.73 10.13 17.76
N ILE A 372 -34.27 11.35 17.69
CA ILE A 372 -34.31 12.28 18.82
C ILE A 372 -35.04 11.64 20.02
N ILE A 373 -36.24 11.12 19.80
CA ILE A 373 -37.04 10.51 20.87
C ILE A 373 -36.33 9.29 21.44
N MET A 374 -35.84 8.36 20.61
CA MET A 374 -35.14 7.17 21.09
C MET A 374 -33.87 7.53 21.87
N MET A 375 -33.11 8.53 21.41
CA MET A 375 -31.89 8.96 22.08
C MET A 375 -32.18 9.64 23.42
N SER A 376 -33.22 10.47 23.49
CA SER A 376 -33.68 11.07 24.75
C SER A 376 -34.13 10.01 25.75
N LEU A 377 -34.94 9.03 25.32
CA LEU A 377 -35.41 7.94 26.18
C LEU A 377 -34.24 7.08 26.69
N LEU A 378 -33.26 6.78 25.82
CA LEU A 378 -32.05 6.05 26.21
C LEU A 378 -31.28 6.78 27.33
N HIS A 379 -31.06 8.08 27.18
CA HIS A 379 -30.31 8.87 28.17
C HIS A 379 -31.10 9.05 29.47
N ILE A 380 -32.42 9.23 29.40
CA ILE A 380 -33.28 9.25 30.60
C ILE A 380 -33.22 7.91 31.33
N GLY A 381 -33.30 6.79 30.60
CA GLY A 381 -33.16 5.45 31.17
C GLY A 381 -31.78 5.22 31.80
N ALA A 382 -30.71 5.72 31.18
CA ALA A 382 -29.37 5.66 31.75
C ALA A 382 -29.22 6.51 33.02
N LEU A 383 -29.82 7.71 33.07
CA LEU A 383 -29.88 8.53 34.28
C LEU A 383 -30.61 7.80 35.41
N TYR A 384 -31.71 7.11 35.11
CA TYR A 384 -32.37 6.24 36.08
C TYR A 384 -31.47 5.07 36.50
N GLY A 385 -30.74 4.46 35.57
CA GLY A 385 -29.74 3.43 35.86
C GLY A 385 -28.65 3.89 36.83
N LEU A 386 -28.20 5.16 36.76
CA LEU A 386 -27.26 5.72 37.75
C LEU A 386 -27.83 5.68 39.17
N LEU A 387 -29.13 5.98 39.34
CA LEU A 387 -29.81 5.94 40.64
C LEU A 387 -29.92 4.51 41.19
N LEU A 388 -29.87 3.49 40.32
CA LEU A 388 -29.95 2.08 40.70
C LEU A 388 -28.58 1.45 41.03
N ILE A 389 -27.45 2.12 40.75
CA ILE A 389 -26.11 1.59 41.06
C ILE A 389 -25.97 1.16 42.53
N PRO A 390 -26.41 1.95 43.53
CA PRO A 390 -26.30 1.54 44.94
C PRO A 390 -27.12 0.29 45.29
N SER A 391 -28.13 -0.05 44.48
CA SER A 391 -28.95 -1.25 44.65
C SER A 391 -28.43 -2.44 43.85
N ALA A 392 -27.41 -2.26 43.02
CA ALA A 392 -26.85 -3.33 42.19
C ALA A 392 -25.86 -4.18 42.99
N SER A 393 -25.93 -5.50 42.82
CA SER A 393 -24.93 -6.39 43.37
C SER A 393 -23.55 -6.14 42.73
N TRP A 394 -22.47 -6.42 43.48
CA TRP A 394 -21.10 -6.34 42.98
C TRP A 394 -20.85 -7.25 41.76
N LEU A 395 -21.54 -8.39 41.67
CA LEU A 395 -21.51 -9.27 40.48
C LEU A 395 -22.12 -8.58 39.26
N THR A 396 -23.25 -7.88 39.42
CA THR A 396 -23.86 -7.09 38.34
C THR A 396 -22.96 -5.94 37.90
N LEU A 397 -22.28 -5.26 38.82
CA LEU A 397 -21.32 -4.20 38.47
C LEU A 397 -20.09 -4.77 37.73
N GLY A 398 -19.56 -5.91 38.17
CA GLY A 398 -18.49 -6.63 37.48
C GLY A 398 -18.90 -7.08 36.08
N TRP A 399 -20.10 -7.67 35.94
CA TRP A 399 -20.68 -8.04 34.65
C TRP A 399 -20.88 -6.84 33.72
N THR A 400 -21.34 -5.71 34.28
CA THR A 400 -21.47 -4.44 33.55
C THR A 400 -20.14 -4.00 32.97
N ALA A 401 -19.06 -4.09 33.75
CA ALA A 401 -17.70 -3.76 33.29
C ALA A 401 -17.20 -4.73 32.22
N VAL A 402 -17.50 -6.03 32.32
CA VAL A 402 -17.17 -7.04 31.30
C VAL A 402 -17.89 -6.74 29.98
N CYS A 403 -19.21 -6.50 30.03
CA CYS A 403 -19.99 -6.13 28.85
C CYS A 403 -19.50 -4.82 28.22
N TYR A 404 -19.13 -3.84 29.05
CA TYR A 404 -18.51 -2.60 28.59
C TYR A 404 -17.21 -2.90 27.81
N MET A 405 -16.30 -3.70 28.38
CA MET A 405 -15.02 -4.03 27.75
C MET A 405 -15.19 -4.79 26.44
N ILE A 406 -16.10 -5.77 26.39
CA ILE A 406 -16.41 -6.52 25.17
C ILE A 406 -16.98 -5.59 24.08
N SER A 407 -17.89 -4.68 24.47
CA SER A 407 -18.43 -3.67 23.55
C SER A 407 -17.33 -2.77 23.01
N ALA A 408 -16.48 -2.26 23.89
CA ALA A 408 -15.41 -1.34 23.55
C ALA A 408 -14.37 -2.01 22.63
N LEU A 409 -13.96 -3.26 22.88
CA LEU A 409 -13.07 -4.01 21.99
C LEU A 409 -13.72 -4.29 20.62
N GLY A 410 -15.03 -4.57 20.58
CA GLY A 410 -15.76 -4.75 19.33
C GLY A 410 -15.74 -3.51 18.42
N VAL A 411 -15.73 -2.31 19.01
CA VAL A 411 -15.57 -1.04 18.27
C VAL A 411 -14.10 -0.79 17.93
N THR A 412 -13.22 -0.80 18.94
CA THR A 412 -11.82 -0.37 18.80
C THR A 412 -10.94 -1.40 18.08
N ALA A 413 -10.77 -2.60 18.64
CA ALA A 413 -10.01 -3.66 18.00
C ALA A 413 -10.69 -4.20 16.74
N GLY A 414 -12.03 -4.22 16.72
CA GLY A 414 -12.86 -4.69 15.60
C GLY A 414 -13.13 -3.62 14.55
N ALA A 415 -14.28 -2.94 14.68
CA ALA A 415 -14.81 -2.03 13.65
C ALA A 415 -13.77 -1.03 13.15
N HIS A 416 -13.00 -0.44 14.06
CA HIS A 416 -12.01 0.59 13.79
C HIS A 416 -10.69 0.04 13.24
N ARG A 417 -9.89 -0.62 14.07
CA ARG A 417 -8.50 -0.98 13.71
C ARG A 417 -8.43 -2.15 12.72
N LEU A 418 -9.33 -3.13 12.83
CA LEU A 418 -9.34 -4.31 11.95
C LEU A 418 -10.08 -4.03 10.64
N TRP A 419 -11.36 -3.63 10.71
CA TRP A 419 -12.20 -3.55 9.51
C TRP A 419 -12.11 -2.20 8.80
N SER A 420 -12.06 -1.05 9.49
CA SER A 420 -11.87 0.24 8.80
C SER A 420 -10.46 0.37 8.25
N HIS A 421 -9.44 0.25 9.11
CA HIS A 421 -8.05 0.60 8.78
C HIS A 421 -7.16 -0.56 8.34
N ARG A 422 -7.63 -1.81 8.47
CA ARG A 422 -6.88 -3.01 8.05
C ARG A 422 -5.46 -3.03 8.63
N SER A 423 -5.33 -2.62 9.89
CA SER A 423 -4.02 -2.41 10.55
C SER A 423 -3.39 -3.71 11.06
N TYR A 424 -4.16 -4.79 11.12
CA TYR A 424 -3.71 -6.16 11.41
C TYR A 424 -4.66 -7.17 10.77
N LYS A 425 -4.31 -8.46 10.81
CA LYS A 425 -5.19 -9.58 10.37
C LYS A 425 -5.62 -10.41 11.57
N ALA A 426 -6.88 -10.81 11.60
CA ALA A 426 -7.46 -11.65 12.63
C ALA A 426 -7.90 -13.02 12.08
N SER A 427 -7.70 -14.07 12.88
CA SER A 427 -8.25 -15.40 12.64
C SER A 427 -9.78 -15.39 12.63
N PHE A 428 -10.41 -16.45 12.11
CA PHE A 428 -11.87 -16.55 12.10
C PHE A 428 -12.49 -16.46 13.52
N PRO A 429 -12.01 -17.19 14.55
CA PRO A 429 -12.57 -17.07 15.90
C PRO A 429 -12.50 -15.66 16.48
N LEU A 430 -11.36 -14.97 16.28
CA LEU A 430 -11.20 -13.60 16.76
C LEU A 430 -12.14 -12.62 16.03
N ARG A 431 -12.31 -12.78 14.70
CA ARG A 431 -13.29 -11.97 13.95
C ARG A 431 -14.71 -12.16 14.45
N VAL A 432 -15.10 -13.40 14.75
CA VAL A 432 -16.44 -13.69 15.32
C VAL A 432 -16.59 -13.04 16.69
N PHE A 433 -15.61 -13.19 17.58
CA PHE A 433 -15.63 -12.54 18.90
C PHE A 433 -15.79 -11.01 18.79
N LEU A 434 -15.00 -10.35 17.94
CA LEU A 434 -15.07 -8.91 17.74
C LEU A 434 -16.39 -8.47 17.10
N ALA A 435 -16.98 -9.28 16.21
CA ALA A 435 -18.28 -8.99 15.62
C ALA A 435 -19.42 -9.08 16.64
N LEU A 436 -19.38 -10.06 17.55
CA LEU A 436 -20.32 -10.14 18.68
C LEU A 436 -20.17 -8.94 19.62
N GLY A 437 -18.93 -8.54 19.91
CA GLY A 437 -18.64 -7.33 20.68
C GLY A 437 -19.19 -6.06 19.99
N ASN A 438 -19.04 -5.94 18.68
CA ASN A 438 -19.60 -4.81 17.92
C ASN A 438 -21.13 -4.77 17.99
N SER A 439 -21.80 -5.93 17.89
CA SER A 439 -23.25 -6.01 18.06
C SER A 439 -23.71 -5.65 19.50
N MET A 440 -22.92 -5.98 20.53
CA MET A 440 -23.15 -5.52 21.90
C MET A 440 -22.97 -4.00 22.07
N ALA A 441 -22.07 -3.40 21.28
CA ALA A 441 -21.84 -1.95 21.28
C ALA A 441 -22.95 -1.16 20.58
N PHE A 442 -23.69 -1.78 19.65
CA PHE A 442 -24.83 -1.20 18.92
C PHE A 442 -24.54 0.18 18.28
N GLN A 443 -23.50 0.24 17.44
CA GLN A 443 -23.09 1.48 16.75
C GLN A 443 -23.29 1.45 15.22
N ASN A 444 -24.29 0.70 14.76
CA ASN A 444 -24.49 0.21 13.38
C ASN A 444 -23.64 -1.03 13.06
N ASP A 445 -24.03 -1.73 12.00
CA ASP A 445 -23.31 -2.91 11.54
C ASP A 445 -21.91 -2.53 11.06
N ILE A 446 -20.98 -3.50 11.09
CA ILE A 446 -19.55 -3.26 10.83
C ILE A 446 -19.33 -2.59 9.47
N TYR A 447 -20.11 -2.99 8.45
CA TYR A 447 -19.98 -2.42 7.10
C TYR A 447 -20.37 -0.94 7.06
N GLU A 448 -21.47 -0.57 7.69
CA GLU A 448 -21.90 0.84 7.77
C GLU A 448 -20.95 1.67 8.63
N TRP A 449 -20.53 1.16 9.78
CA TRP A 449 -19.58 1.83 10.67
C TRP A 449 -18.27 2.11 9.94
N ALA A 450 -17.68 1.08 9.30
CA ALA A 450 -16.41 1.21 8.61
C ALA A 450 -16.49 2.11 7.38
N ARG A 451 -17.59 2.08 6.62
CA ARG A 451 -17.81 3.04 5.53
C ARG A 451 -17.79 4.47 6.06
N ASP A 452 -18.61 4.78 7.06
CA ASP A 452 -18.73 6.14 7.58
C ASP A 452 -17.39 6.60 8.20
N HIS A 453 -16.65 5.69 8.83
CA HIS A 453 -15.31 5.97 9.40
C HIS A 453 -14.25 6.26 8.32
N ARG A 454 -14.23 5.50 7.23
CA ARG A 454 -13.33 5.79 6.10
C ARG A 454 -13.66 7.13 5.45
N VAL A 455 -14.95 7.48 5.33
CA VAL A 455 -15.36 8.82 4.85
C VAL A 455 -14.84 9.90 5.79
N HIS A 456 -14.98 9.69 7.10
CA HIS A 456 -14.48 10.62 8.11
C HIS A 456 -12.97 10.86 7.98
N HIS A 457 -12.14 9.82 7.85
CA HIS A 457 -10.69 10.00 7.66
C HIS A 457 -10.35 10.74 6.38
N LYS A 458 -10.99 10.37 5.27
CA LYS A 458 -10.68 10.95 3.96
C LYS A 458 -11.10 12.41 3.84
N TYR A 459 -12.21 12.79 4.44
CA TYR A 459 -12.83 14.10 4.26
C TYR A 459 -13.06 14.85 5.58
N SER A 460 -12.24 14.57 6.61
CA SER A 460 -12.44 15.12 7.96
C SER A 460 -12.55 16.64 7.94
N GLU A 461 -13.42 17.17 8.81
CA GLU A 461 -13.67 18.61 8.93
C GLU A 461 -14.26 19.29 7.69
N THR A 462 -15.03 18.54 6.90
CA THR A 462 -15.79 19.04 5.75
C THR A 462 -17.24 18.58 5.78
N ASP A 463 -18.08 19.08 4.87
CA ASP A 463 -19.47 18.65 4.71
C ASP A 463 -19.62 17.19 4.25
N ALA A 464 -18.55 16.52 3.83
CA ALA A 464 -18.51 15.09 3.57
C ALA A 464 -18.17 14.25 4.82
N ASP A 465 -17.68 14.86 5.91
CA ASP A 465 -17.47 14.19 7.19
C ASP A 465 -18.81 13.96 7.91
N PRO A 466 -19.19 12.71 8.24
CA PRO A 466 -20.45 12.41 8.92
C PRO A 466 -20.64 13.16 10.24
N HIS A 467 -19.55 13.40 10.98
CA HIS A 467 -19.55 14.03 12.30
C HIS A 467 -18.59 15.23 12.36
N ASN A 468 -18.56 16.01 11.27
CA ASN A 468 -17.79 17.24 11.10
C ASN A 468 -17.74 18.12 12.38
N ALA A 469 -16.56 18.19 13.02
CA ALA A 469 -16.39 18.92 14.27
C ALA A 469 -16.45 20.44 14.10
N LYS A 470 -16.23 20.99 12.90
CA LYS A 470 -16.49 22.43 12.60
C LYS A 470 -17.94 22.84 12.78
N ARG A 471 -18.88 21.90 12.86
CA ARG A 471 -20.31 22.18 13.17
C ARG A 471 -20.59 22.28 14.68
N GLY A 472 -19.54 22.17 15.51
CA GLY A 472 -19.58 22.33 16.96
C GLY A 472 -19.73 21.02 17.72
N PHE A 473 -19.37 21.05 19.00
CA PHE A 473 -19.31 19.89 19.89
C PHE A 473 -20.59 19.04 19.87
N PHE A 474 -21.77 19.68 20.00
CA PHE A 474 -23.02 18.94 20.04
C PHE A 474 -23.27 18.15 18.75
N PHE A 475 -22.94 18.73 17.58
CA PHE A 475 -23.13 18.06 16.30
C PHE A 475 -22.21 16.85 16.17
N SER A 476 -20.91 16.99 16.42
CA SER A 476 -19.94 15.89 16.30
C SER A 476 -20.11 14.81 17.38
N HIS A 477 -20.64 15.17 18.54
CA HIS A 477 -20.91 14.22 19.62
C HIS A 477 -22.15 13.37 19.35
N ILE A 478 -23.33 13.99 19.17
CA ILE A 478 -24.60 13.25 19.05
C ILE A 478 -25.53 13.81 17.98
N GLY A 479 -25.45 15.10 17.67
CA GLY A 479 -26.38 15.80 16.79
C GLY A 479 -26.40 15.25 15.37
N TRP A 480 -25.29 14.73 14.86
CA TRP A 480 -25.22 14.10 13.54
C TRP A 480 -26.11 12.86 13.40
N LEU A 481 -26.39 12.14 14.50
CA LEU A 481 -27.31 10.99 14.55
C LEU A 481 -28.78 11.43 14.58
N LEU A 482 -29.05 12.70 14.91
CA LEU A 482 -30.40 13.25 15.10
C LEU A 482 -30.94 13.93 13.85
N VAL A 483 -30.12 14.03 12.79
CA VAL A 483 -30.46 14.68 11.53
C VAL A 483 -30.16 13.77 10.35
N ARG A 484 -30.69 14.09 9.18
CA ARG A 484 -30.27 13.43 7.94
C ARG A 484 -28.82 13.78 7.62
N LYS A 485 -28.04 12.78 7.18
CA LYS A 485 -26.67 12.95 6.69
C LYS A 485 -26.65 14.01 5.58
N HIS A 486 -25.60 14.83 5.56
CA HIS A 486 -25.39 15.77 4.48
C HIS A 486 -25.25 15.02 3.14
N PRO A 487 -25.76 15.55 2.00
CA PRO A 487 -25.66 14.86 0.71
C PRO A 487 -24.24 14.45 0.33
N ASP A 488 -23.24 15.28 0.65
CA ASP A 488 -21.84 14.99 0.33
C ASP A 488 -21.31 13.77 1.12
N VAL A 489 -21.77 13.52 2.35
CA VAL A 489 -21.45 12.28 3.09
C VAL A 489 -21.92 11.05 2.30
N ILE A 490 -23.13 11.12 1.73
CA ILE A 490 -23.73 10.02 0.96
C ILE A 490 -23.00 9.86 -0.38
N GLU A 491 -22.73 10.97 -1.07
CA GLU A 491 -22.05 10.97 -2.36
C GLU A 491 -20.62 10.42 -2.23
N LYS A 492 -19.84 10.92 -1.27
CA LYS A 492 -18.46 10.50 -1.04
C LYS A 492 -18.38 9.09 -0.46
N GLY A 493 -19.30 8.71 0.43
CA GLY A 493 -19.37 7.35 0.96
C GLY A 493 -19.67 6.28 -0.10
N ARG A 494 -20.33 6.63 -1.21
CA ARG A 494 -20.54 5.71 -2.35
C ARG A 494 -19.28 5.50 -3.19
N LYS A 495 -18.32 6.44 -3.13
CA LYS A 495 -17.09 6.43 -3.93
C LYS A 495 -15.95 5.66 -3.26
N LEU A 496 -16.09 5.31 -1.98
CA LEU A 496 -15.10 4.50 -1.27
C LEU A 496 -15.13 3.04 -1.71
N ASP A 497 -13.95 2.42 -1.77
CA ASP A 497 -13.86 0.98 -1.96
C ASP A 497 -14.15 0.24 -0.64
N LEU A 498 -15.19 -0.60 -0.66
CA LEU A 498 -15.62 -1.45 0.45
C LEU A 498 -15.62 -2.93 0.05
N GLY A 499 -14.94 -3.29 -1.04
CA GLY A 499 -14.88 -4.67 -1.55
C GLY A 499 -14.33 -5.66 -0.53
N ASP A 500 -13.39 -5.22 0.32
CA ASP A 500 -12.85 -6.02 1.42
C ASP A 500 -13.91 -6.39 2.47
N LEU A 501 -14.77 -5.45 2.85
CA LEU A 501 -15.84 -5.68 3.82
C LEU A 501 -16.93 -6.59 3.25
N ARG A 502 -17.21 -6.47 1.94
CA ARG A 502 -18.15 -7.37 1.24
C ARG A 502 -17.62 -8.79 1.13
N ALA A 503 -16.30 -8.95 1.03
CA ALA A 503 -15.64 -10.25 0.95
C ALA A 503 -15.50 -10.94 2.30
N ASP A 504 -15.62 -10.23 3.43
CA ASP A 504 -15.57 -10.84 4.76
C ASP A 504 -16.94 -11.45 5.15
N PRO A 505 -17.04 -12.80 5.25
CA PRO A 505 -18.30 -13.45 5.58
C PRO A 505 -18.80 -13.13 6.99
N VAL A 506 -17.91 -12.80 7.95
CA VAL A 506 -18.31 -12.43 9.32
C VAL A 506 -19.00 -11.08 9.30
N VAL A 507 -18.45 -10.11 8.56
CA VAL A 507 -19.04 -8.77 8.39
C VAL A 507 -20.41 -8.87 7.73
N MET A 508 -20.51 -9.61 6.63
CA MET A 508 -21.76 -9.74 5.89
C MET A 508 -22.81 -10.56 6.65
N PHE A 509 -22.40 -11.56 7.44
CA PHE A 509 -23.29 -12.28 8.34
C PHE A 509 -23.84 -11.35 9.43
N GLN A 510 -22.96 -10.60 10.11
CA GLN A 510 -23.37 -9.65 11.14
C GLN A 510 -24.33 -8.60 10.57
N ARG A 511 -24.05 -8.06 9.38
CA ARG A 511 -24.96 -7.13 8.68
C ARG A 511 -26.33 -7.74 8.39
N ARG A 512 -26.38 -8.99 7.90
CA ARG A 512 -27.64 -9.69 7.58
C ARG A 512 -28.51 -9.91 8.81
N TYR A 513 -27.92 -10.24 9.95
CA TYR A 513 -28.62 -10.54 11.19
C TYR A 513 -28.51 -9.42 12.25
N TYR A 514 -28.13 -8.22 11.84
CA TYR A 514 -27.69 -7.16 12.75
C TYR A 514 -28.74 -6.83 13.81
N LYS A 515 -29.99 -6.58 13.39
CA LYS A 515 -31.09 -6.23 14.30
C LYS A 515 -31.30 -7.29 15.39
N LEU A 516 -31.30 -8.57 15.01
CA LEU A 516 -31.45 -9.67 15.96
C LEU A 516 -30.24 -9.75 16.89
N SER A 517 -29.03 -9.65 16.34
CA SER A 517 -27.80 -9.69 17.14
C SER A 517 -27.73 -8.56 18.17
N VAL A 518 -28.19 -7.35 17.83
CA VAL A 518 -28.23 -6.20 18.74
C VAL A 518 -29.22 -6.42 19.87
N VAL A 519 -30.45 -6.85 19.56
CA VAL A 519 -31.45 -7.13 20.60
C VAL A 519 -30.91 -8.16 21.59
N LEU A 520 -30.32 -9.24 21.08
CA LEU A 520 -29.75 -10.29 21.90
C LEU A 520 -28.54 -9.82 22.71
N LEU A 521 -27.54 -9.23 22.06
CA LEU A 521 -26.24 -8.98 22.68
C LEU A 521 -26.16 -7.66 23.44
N CYS A 522 -26.85 -6.61 22.99
CA CYS A 522 -26.82 -5.30 23.66
C CYS A 522 -27.83 -5.21 24.81
N PHE A 523 -28.97 -5.91 24.73
CA PHE A 523 -30.04 -5.78 25.72
C PHE A 523 -30.36 -7.07 26.47
N VAL A 524 -30.66 -8.17 25.77
CA VAL A 524 -31.11 -9.42 26.42
C VAL A 524 -29.99 -10.05 27.26
N VAL A 525 -28.82 -10.31 26.68
CA VAL A 525 -27.70 -10.95 27.38
C VAL A 525 -27.24 -10.12 28.60
N PRO A 526 -26.99 -8.80 28.49
CA PRO A 526 -26.60 -8.00 29.64
C PRO A 526 -27.66 -7.98 30.76
N THR A 527 -28.95 -8.06 30.42
CA THR A 527 -30.06 -8.02 31.38
C THR A 527 -30.34 -9.37 32.04
N VAL A 528 -30.38 -10.44 31.24
CA VAL A 528 -30.85 -11.77 31.68
C VAL A 528 -29.77 -12.51 32.46
N VAL A 529 -28.50 -12.33 32.13
CA VAL A 529 -27.40 -13.01 32.84
C VAL A 529 -27.42 -12.69 34.36
N PRO A 530 -27.46 -11.41 34.79
CA PRO A 530 -27.56 -11.09 36.21
C PRO A 530 -28.80 -11.62 36.90
N TRP A 531 -29.94 -11.51 36.21
CA TRP A 531 -31.22 -11.98 36.74
C TRP A 531 -31.23 -13.49 36.95
N TYR A 532 -30.71 -14.25 36.00
CA TYR A 532 -30.74 -15.71 36.04
C TYR A 532 -29.68 -16.33 36.96
N PHE A 533 -28.44 -15.84 36.90
CA PHE A 533 -27.31 -16.53 37.55
C PHE A 533 -27.08 -16.12 39.00
N TRP A 534 -27.43 -14.90 39.40
CA TRP A 534 -27.24 -14.43 40.78
C TRP A 534 -28.43 -13.64 41.33
N GLY A 535 -29.61 -13.80 40.71
CA GLY A 535 -30.88 -13.32 41.24
C GLY A 535 -31.03 -11.80 41.27
N GLU A 536 -30.31 -11.08 40.40
CA GLU A 536 -30.45 -9.62 40.29
C GLU A 536 -31.87 -9.22 39.86
N SER A 537 -32.37 -8.08 40.30
CA SER A 537 -33.68 -7.62 39.84
C SER A 537 -33.65 -7.31 38.33
N LEU A 538 -34.74 -7.62 37.61
CA LEU A 538 -34.86 -7.28 36.18
C LEU A 538 -34.72 -5.78 35.92
N ALA A 539 -35.16 -4.94 36.86
CA ALA A 539 -35.00 -3.50 36.77
C ALA A 539 -33.51 -3.11 36.79
N VAL A 540 -32.74 -3.59 37.78
CA VAL A 540 -31.30 -3.33 37.85
C VAL A 540 -30.59 -3.92 36.63
N GLY A 541 -30.88 -5.17 36.25
CA GLY A 541 -30.30 -5.83 35.07
C GLY A 541 -30.56 -5.06 33.77
N TYR A 542 -31.77 -4.52 33.58
CA TYR A 542 -32.09 -3.77 32.36
C TYR A 542 -31.49 -2.37 32.35
N PHE A 543 -31.58 -1.64 33.46
CA PHE A 543 -31.15 -0.24 33.50
C PHE A 543 -29.64 -0.06 33.71
N VAL A 544 -28.94 -0.99 34.38
CA VAL A 544 -27.50 -0.87 34.66
C VAL A 544 -26.64 -1.51 33.55
N PRO A 545 -26.52 -2.85 33.41
CA PRO A 545 -25.76 -3.45 32.31
C PRO A 545 -26.43 -3.31 30.93
N GLY A 546 -27.75 -3.13 30.87
CA GLY A 546 -28.47 -2.84 29.62
C GLY A 546 -28.30 -1.39 29.18
N LEU A 547 -29.05 -0.45 29.77
CA LEU A 547 -29.14 0.95 29.27
C LEU A 547 -27.98 1.86 29.68
N LEU A 548 -27.61 1.90 30.96
CA LEU A 548 -26.53 2.78 31.43
C LEU A 548 -25.21 2.43 30.74
N ARG A 549 -24.83 1.15 30.76
CA ARG A 549 -23.62 0.66 30.07
C ARG A 549 -23.63 0.98 28.58
N PHE A 550 -24.77 0.80 27.89
CA PHE A 550 -24.89 1.17 26.48
C PHE A 550 -24.61 2.66 26.27
N THR A 551 -25.28 3.51 27.05
CA THR A 551 -25.12 4.96 26.99
C THR A 551 -23.68 5.39 27.28
N VAL A 552 -23.01 4.77 28.25
CA VAL A 552 -21.61 5.06 28.57
C VAL A 552 -20.69 4.64 27.41
N VAL A 553 -20.90 3.47 26.79
CA VAL A 553 -20.14 3.05 25.59
C VAL A 553 -20.31 4.04 24.44
N LEU A 554 -21.55 4.49 24.18
CA LEU A 554 -21.84 5.48 23.15
C LEU A 554 -21.12 6.80 23.41
N ASN A 555 -21.30 7.40 24.59
CA ASN A 555 -20.71 8.69 24.92
C ASN A 555 -19.17 8.61 24.95
N ALA A 556 -18.59 7.52 25.44
CA ALA A 556 -17.15 7.28 25.38
C ALA A 556 -16.62 7.26 23.93
N THR A 557 -17.36 6.63 23.01
CA THR A 557 -17.00 6.62 21.58
C THR A 557 -17.18 8.01 20.97
N TRP A 558 -18.29 8.68 21.26
CA TRP A 558 -18.60 9.99 20.69
C TRP A 558 -17.69 11.11 21.19
N LEU A 559 -17.05 10.94 22.34
CA LEU A 559 -15.97 11.83 22.79
C LEU A 559 -14.76 11.80 21.84
N VAL A 560 -14.51 10.70 21.12
CA VAL A 560 -13.47 10.64 20.10
C VAL A 560 -13.81 11.61 18.96
N ASN A 561 -15.04 11.58 18.46
CA ASN A 561 -15.49 12.47 17.38
C ASN A 561 -15.57 13.94 17.80
N SER A 562 -15.86 14.22 19.07
CA SER A 562 -16.05 15.59 19.57
C SER A 562 -14.84 16.11 20.32
N ALA A 563 -14.57 15.60 21.52
CA ALA A 563 -13.50 16.10 22.37
C ALA A 563 -12.12 15.90 21.74
N ALA A 564 -11.85 14.75 21.11
CA ALA A 564 -10.55 14.50 20.47
C ALA A 564 -10.36 15.25 19.14
N HIS A 565 -11.36 16.01 18.66
CA HIS A 565 -11.21 16.99 17.57
C HIS A 565 -11.14 18.44 18.07
N MET A 566 -11.34 18.71 19.36
CA MET A 566 -11.47 20.08 19.87
C MET A 566 -10.44 20.41 20.96
N TRP A 567 -10.15 19.47 21.86
CA TRP A 567 -9.36 19.71 23.06
C TRP A 567 -8.21 18.71 23.20
N GLY A 568 -7.00 19.25 23.36
CA GLY A 568 -5.75 18.48 23.40
C GLY A 568 -4.63 19.18 22.65
N ASN A 569 -3.49 18.49 22.49
CA ASN A 569 -2.33 18.94 21.72
C ASN A 569 -2.20 18.17 20.38
N ARG A 570 -1.32 18.64 19.49
CA ARG A 570 -1.14 18.13 18.12
C ARG A 570 0.34 17.93 17.79
N PRO A 571 1.02 17.00 18.50
CA PRO A 571 2.47 16.86 18.41
C PRO A 571 2.95 16.33 17.04
N TYR A 572 2.10 15.66 16.26
CA TYR A 572 2.50 15.04 14.98
C TYR A 572 2.11 15.91 13.78
N ASP A 573 0.90 16.48 13.79
CA ASP A 573 0.45 17.36 12.71
C ASP A 573 -0.52 18.44 13.21
N LYS A 574 -0.06 19.70 13.22
CA LYS A 574 -0.84 20.88 13.62
C LYS A 574 -1.77 21.41 12.54
N THR A 575 -1.66 20.93 11.31
CA THR A 575 -2.47 21.38 10.16
C THR A 575 -3.86 20.72 10.15
N ILE A 576 -4.00 19.57 10.81
CA ILE A 576 -5.27 18.88 11.02
C ILE A 576 -5.89 19.24 12.39
N ASN A 577 -7.20 18.99 12.53
CA ASN A 577 -7.95 19.28 13.76
C ASN A 577 -7.86 18.20 14.88
N PRO A 578 -7.76 16.89 14.60
CA PRO A 578 -7.60 15.82 15.60
C PRO A 578 -6.48 16.07 16.60
N ARG A 579 -6.69 15.71 17.86
CA ARG A 579 -5.86 16.04 19.03
C ARG A 579 -5.62 14.83 19.92
N GLU A 580 -4.48 14.85 20.60
CA GLU A 580 -4.20 13.89 21.68
C GLU A 580 -4.95 14.33 22.95
N ASN A 581 -5.78 13.45 23.49
CA ASN A 581 -6.56 13.71 24.69
C ASN A 581 -6.50 12.51 25.66
N PRO A 582 -5.73 12.61 26.76
CA PRO A 582 -5.56 11.50 27.71
C PRO A 582 -6.85 11.03 28.38
N PHE A 583 -7.80 11.95 28.62
CA PHE A 583 -9.10 11.59 29.18
C PHE A 583 -9.89 10.73 28.20
N VAL A 584 -9.91 11.10 26.92
CA VAL A 584 -10.53 10.30 25.86
C VAL A 584 -9.79 8.97 25.68
N ALA A 585 -8.46 8.95 25.80
CA ALA A 585 -7.68 7.71 25.71
C ALA A 585 -8.07 6.73 26.82
N LEU A 586 -8.28 7.22 28.04
CA LEU A 586 -8.77 6.41 29.14
C LEU A 586 -10.22 5.95 28.91
N SER A 587 -11.13 6.88 28.57
CA SER A 587 -12.56 6.57 28.43
C SER A 587 -12.87 5.70 27.21
N ALA A 588 -12.11 5.80 26.13
CA ALA A 588 -12.26 5.01 24.90
C ALA A 588 -11.16 3.95 24.76
N ILE A 589 -10.59 3.50 25.89
CA ILE A 589 -9.64 2.39 26.02
C ILE A 589 -8.42 2.39 25.06
N GLY A 590 -8.02 3.56 24.58
CA GLY A 590 -6.88 3.75 23.69
C GLY A 590 -7.09 4.70 22.52
N GLU A 591 -8.33 5.11 22.21
CA GLU A 591 -8.62 5.89 20.98
C GLU A 591 -8.48 7.41 21.10
N GLY A 592 -7.95 7.90 22.22
CA GLY A 592 -7.76 9.34 22.46
C GLY A 592 -6.47 9.94 21.88
N PHE A 593 -5.57 9.12 21.35
CA PHE A 593 -4.35 9.56 20.66
C PHE A 593 -4.67 9.92 19.19
N HIS A 594 -5.59 10.87 19.02
CA HIS A 594 -6.30 11.07 17.77
C HIS A 594 -5.51 11.88 16.73
N ASN A 595 -4.56 12.73 17.16
CA ASN A 595 -3.64 13.41 16.25
C ASN A 595 -2.68 12.39 15.62
N TYR A 596 -2.14 11.46 16.41
CA TYR A 596 -1.34 10.35 15.91
C TYR A 596 -2.16 9.51 14.93
N HIS A 597 -3.36 9.11 15.34
CA HIS A 597 -4.21 8.24 14.56
C HIS A 597 -4.56 8.82 13.18
N HIS A 598 -4.95 10.09 13.09
CA HIS A 598 -5.24 10.72 11.80
C HIS A 598 -4.00 10.97 10.95
N THR A 599 -2.82 11.10 11.58
CA THR A 599 -1.55 11.24 10.87
C THR A 599 -1.08 9.90 10.30
N PHE A 600 -1.32 8.81 11.05
CA PHE A 600 -0.89 7.44 10.72
C PHE A 600 -2.05 6.44 10.87
N PRO A 601 -3.08 6.51 10.02
CA PRO A 601 -4.32 5.75 10.18
C PRO A 601 -4.11 4.23 10.08
N PHE A 602 -3.05 3.80 9.40
CA PHE A 602 -2.70 2.40 9.22
C PHE A 602 -2.00 1.74 10.41
N ASP A 603 -1.62 2.49 11.45
CA ASP A 603 -0.95 1.95 12.64
C ASP A 603 -1.93 1.20 13.56
N TYR A 604 -1.60 -0.05 13.89
CA TYR A 604 -2.47 -0.91 14.72
C TYR A 604 -2.58 -0.45 16.16
N ALA A 605 -1.60 0.30 16.68
CA ALA A 605 -1.58 0.78 18.05
C ALA A 605 -2.35 2.09 18.20
N THR A 606 -2.67 2.77 17.09
CA THR A 606 -3.29 4.12 17.05
C THR A 606 -2.59 5.16 17.93
N SER A 607 -1.36 4.88 18.35
CA SER A 607 -0.57 5.70 19.27
C SER A 607 0.91 5.33 19.17
N GLU A 608 1.79 6.29 19.45
CA GLU A 608 3.22 6.04 19.55
C GLU A 608 3.59 5.17 20.77
N PHE A 609 2.83 5.28 21.87
CA PHE A 609 3.19 4.71 23.17
C PHE A 609 2.72 3.26 23.39
N GLY A 610 2.26 2.57 22.33
CA GLY A 610 1.88 1.17 22.39
C GLY A 610 0.73 0.88 23.36
N CYS A 611 1.03 0.28 24.52
CA CYS A 611 0.04 -0.13 25.52
C CYS A 611 -0.24 0.91 26.61
N LYS A 612 0.49 2.03 26.65
CA LYS A 612 0.32 3.06 27.69
C LYS A 612 -1.05 3.76 27.52
N ILE A 613 -1.96 3.54 28.46
CA ILE A 613 -3.37 4.01 28.39
C ILE A 613 -4.07 3.50 27.10
N ASN A 614 -3.71 2.29 26.67
CA ASN A 614 -4.24 1.71 25.42
C ASN A 614 -4.46 0.21 25.59
N ILE A 615 -5.60 -0.13 26.21
CA ILE A 615 -6.00 -1.50 26.50
C ILE A 615 -6.26 -2.26 25.20
N THR A 616 -6.77 -1.59 24.17
CA THR A 616 -6.99 -2.18 22.85
C THR A 616 -5.69 -2.72 22.24
N THR A 617 -4.59 -1.94 22.29
CA THR A 617 -3.28 -2.41 21.82
C THR A 617 -2.78 -3.60 22.65
N ALA A 618 -2.95 -3.57 23.97
CA ALA A 618 -2.59 -4.71 24.83
C ALA A 618 -3.39 -5.98 24.47
N PHE A 619 -4.69 -5.85 24.21
CA PHE A 619 -5.54 -6.95 23.76
C PHE A 619 -5.07 -7.51 22.41
N ILE A 620 -4.81 -6.66 21.42
CA ILE A 620 -4.32 -7.11 20.10
C ILE A 620 -2.96 -7.82 20.24
N ASN A 621 -2.07 -7.31 21.10
CA ASN A 621 -0.78 -7.93 21.38
C ASN A 621 -0.92 -9.32 22.01
N LEU A 622 -1.83 -9.48 22.96
CA LEU A 622 -2.18 -10.78 23.53
C LEU A 622 -2.73 -11.73 22.45
N MET A 623 -3.62 -11.25 21.59
CA MET A 623 -4.16 -12.07 20.49
C MET A 623 -3.08 -12.48 19.49
N CYS A 624 -2.07 -11.64 19.26
CA CYS A 624 -0.90 -12.01 18.46
C CYS A 624 -0.04 -13.07 19.15
N PHE A 625 0.19 -12.94 20.45
CA PHE A 625 0.91 -13.94 21.24
C PHE A 625 0.20 -15.31 21.20
N LEU A 626 -1.13 -15.31 21.24
CA LEU A 626 -1.96 -16.52 21.11
C LEU A 626 -2.11 -17.03 19.67
N GLY A 627 -1.49 -16.39 18.67
CA GLY A 627 -1.60 -16.77 17.26
C GLY A 627 -2.95 -16.47 16.60
N LEU A 628 -3.85 -15.76 17.29
CA LEU A 628 -5.18 -15.39 16.80
C LEU A 628 -5.17 -14.11 15.94
N ALA A 629 -4.12 -13.31 16.03
CA ALA A 629 -3.88 -12.11 15.21
C ALA A 629 -2.44 -12.11 14.62
N ARG A 630 -2.25 -11.47 13.47
CA ARG A 630 -0.94 -11.35 12.79
C ARG A 630 -0.85 -10.07 11.95
N ASP A 631 0.32 -9.83 11.35
CA ASP A 631 0.57 -8.72 10.41
C ASP A 631 0.22 -7.33 10.97
N ARG A 632 0.51 -7.09 12.27
CA ARG A 632 0.34 -5.77 12.89
C ARG A 632 1.25 -4.75 12.20
N LYS A 633 0.66 -3.70 11.63
CA LYS A 633 1.37 -2.58 11.01
C LYS A 633 1.70 -1.54 12.06
N SER A 634 2.97 -1.16 12.16
CA SER A 634 3.45 -0.10 13.07
C SER A 634 4.27 0.90 12.27
N VAL A 635 4.15 2.19 12.61
CA VAL A 635 4.98 3.24 12.04
C VAL A 635 6.40 3.14 12.62
N SER A 636 7.42 3.41 11.81
CA SER A 636 8.80 3.45 12.29
C SER A 636 9.07 4.72 13.09
N ARG A 637 9.96 4.65 14.08
CA ARG A 637 10.36 5.81 14.89
C ARG A 637 10.89 6.96 14.03
N ASP A 638 11.66 6.65 12.98
CA ASP A 638 12.19 7.65 12.05
C ASP A 638 11.08 8.40 11.30
N MET A 639 10.01 7.70 10.90
CA MET A 639 8.87 8.31 10.22
C MET A 639 8.07 9.21 11.18
N ILE A 640 7.91 8.79 12.44
CA ILE A 640 7.27 9.60 13.49
C ILE A 640 8.09 10.87 13.73
N ALA A 641 9.40 10.74 13.95
CA ALA A 641 10.30 11.86 14.20
C ALA A 641 10.32 12.86 13.02
N ALA A 642 10.43 12.36 11.78
CA ALA A 642 10.38 13.18 10.58
C ALA A 642 9.04 13.94 10.45
N ARG A 643 7.91 13.31 10.81
CA ARG A 643 6.60 13.96 10.77
C ARG A 643 6.46 15.03 11.84
N ILE A 644 6.88 14.75 13.08
CA ILE A 644 6.92 15.74 14.17
C ILE A 644 7.75 16.96 13.77
N GLN A 645 8.94 16.75 13.20
CA GLN A 645 9.81 17.84 12.77
C GLN A 645 9.19 18.68 11.65
N ARG A 646 8.45 18.03 10.73
CA ARG A 646 7.83 18.71 9.58
C ARG A 646 6.55 19.46 9.94
N THR A 647 5.67 18.87 10.74
CA THR A 647 4.29 19.37 10.95
C THR A 647 3.85 19.46 12.41
N GLY A 648 4.67 19.06 13.39
CA GLY A 648 4.32 19.12 14.81
C GLY A 648 4.08 20.53 15.35
N ASP A 649 3.34 20.61 16.45
CA ASP A 649 3.04 21.85 17.19
C ASP A 649 4.05 22.18 18.31
N SER A 650 5.19 21.48 18.34
CA SER A 650 6.23 21.59 19.38
C SER A 650 5.80 21.20 20.80
N SER A 651 4.62 20.59 20.97
CA SER A 651 4.17 20.04 22.26
C SER A 651 4.69 18.63 22.54
N TYR A 652 5.42 18.03 21.59
CA TYR A 652 5.99 16.69 21.74
C TYR A 652 6.96 16.68 22.93
N LYS A 653 6.66 15.83 23.92
CA LYS A 653 7.55 15.56 25.03
C LYS A 653 8.04 14.12 24.85
N SER A 654 9.36 13.94 24.79
CA SER A 654 9.97 12.60 24.88
C SER A 654 9.50 11.99 26.21
N GLY A 655 8.65 10.97 26.12
CA GLY A 655 7.94 10.39 27.27
C GLY A 655 8.25 8.92 27.44
#